data_AF-A0A8X6P949-F1
#
_entry.id   AF-A0A8X6P949-F1
#
_cell.length_a   1.000
_cell.length_b   1.000
_cell.length_c   1.000
_cell.angle_alpha   90.00
_cell.angle_beta   90.00
_cell.angle_gamma   90.00
#
_symmetry.space_group_name_H-M   'P 1'
#
loop_
_entity.id
_entity.type
_entity.pdbx_description
1 polymer ?
#
loop_
_entity_poly.entity_id
_entity_poly.type
_entity_poly.pdbx_seq_one_letter_code
_entity_poly.pdbx_strand_id
1 'polypeptide(L)'
;MVSKLHVLPKAFSAIQRVNTEELSRLSEAEIRPLLPCLVRMALCAPLDQTWEWAQKRKVILQLLSGIEVVNSLVALLSIDFHALEVDVRKEQQRCRLGPSAGESALVPASPNGLALEFERSDAARRLRLFLSELLSVMAQVKEGNIDGVQNAELFESIVYLDEIADVLCIAQAELPGLLYIPDIAEALLHIPNGIYLLCRLVANSPDSFQEVCTTLITNGDKQDEDSPAGKMRIQALRILCQMNMAEILSVRGKAVEFCHMPGLAILLTLDYCRIEQEIFGNHNSVLGDLIAFISGLLLGSDDKVRNWFGQYFRNSQKKPEGEGNPTHLLREELLQRLKNLVLFSIDHHNLPDAKVVQASSLLRLYCALRGIGGLRFNEEEINLLLQLLTSHPPPSPAGIRFVSLGLCMLLACPSLLTTPDQEKRATDWIQWLLKEESHFGSTSGVNASFGEMLLLIAIHFHSNQMSSITELVFSTLGMRIPIRSNNLARMKTIFTQEIFTDQIVTAHAIKVPVTKNLSRNVTGFLPVHCIHQLLKSRAFTKYKVPIKEWIYKQICCTVPPLHPVLPALIEVYVNSVLIPSSKGSIDTTNEPITEDEILAVFSKSVFMPQEQNTCLEADLKPSSLTSQLLLLYYLLLYEDTRLSNMKTILANDRKVKRYSPQFIAKIPVFYLIQRAQKDQQAFAGLFSPLLRLLTTHYPHLCLVQSWLTEEEDIDYTLKNCRVKLRSWPEGGFSKDSLDKGK
;
A
#
# COMPACT_ATOMS: atom_id res chain seq x y z
N MET A 1 18.63 9.38 -36.10
CA MET A 1 17.86 9.61 -37.35
C MET A 1 16.35 9.76 -37.06
N VAL A 2 15.94 10.63 -36.12
CA VAL A 2 14.53 10.67 -35.61
C VAL A 2 13.86 12.03 -35.86
N SER A 3 14.53 13.00 -36.50
CA SER A 3 14.10 14.40 -36.53
C SER A 3 13.09 14.80 -37.62
N LYS A 4 12.43 13.85 -38.31
CA LYS A 4 11.47 14.14 -39.40
C LYS A 4 10.01 13.71 -39.14
N LEU A 5 9.68 13.18 -37.97
CA LEU A 5 8.53 12.27 -37.84
C LEU A 5 7.22 12.81 -37.26
N HIS A 6 7.09 14.08 -36.84
CA HIS A 6 5.98 14.41 -35.91
C HIS A 6 5.06 15.54 -36.36
N VAL A 7 3.77 15.20 -36.36
CA VAL A 7 2.68 16.15 -36.18
C VAL A 7 2.89 16.80 -34.81
N LEU A 8 3.09 18.12 -34.80
CA LEU A 8 3.35 18.84 -33.56
C LEU A 8 2.08 18.89 -32.68
N PRO A 9 2.23 18.96 -31.34
CA PRO A 9 1.07 19.03 -30.44
C PRO A 9 0.16 20.22 -30.71
N LYS A 10 0.76 21.36 -31.07
CA LYS A 10 0.04 22.57 -31.48
C LYS A 10 -0.77 22.35 -32.76
N ALA A 11 -0.18 21.67 -33.75
CA ALA A 11 -0.83 21.37 -35.02
C ALA A 11 -2.01 20.38 -34.81
N PHE A 12 -1.82 19.34 -34.00
CA PHE A 12 -2.88 18.39 -33.65
C PHE A 12 -4.04 19.06 -32.88
N SER A 13 -3.74 19.90 -31.90
CA SER A 13 -4.78 20.62 -31.15
C SER A 13 -5.57 21.59 -32.04
N ALA A 14 -4.87 22.27 -32.96
CA ALA A 14 -5.47 23.21 -33.89
C ALA A 14 -6.44 22.52 -34.87
N ILE A 15 -6.07 21.34 -35.41
CA ILE A 15 -6.96 20.57 -36.28
C ILE A 15 -8.12 19.95 -35.50
N GLN A 16 -7.88 19.38 -34.31
CA GLN A 16 -8.90 18.74 -33.48
C GLN A 16 -10.03 19.71 -33.09
N ARG A 17 -9.70 20.98 -32.82
CA ARG A 17 -10.69 22.01 -32.47
C ARG A 17 -11.16 22.83 -33.67
N VAL A 18 -10.59 22.58 -34.84
CA VAL A 18 -10.73 23.41 -36.04
C VAL A 18 -10.53 24.90 -35.71
N ASN A 19 -9.39 25.20 -35.08
CA ASN A 19 -8.98 26.54 -34.71
C ASN A 19 -8.22 27.20 -35.87
N THR A 20 -8.93 27.96 -36.69
CA THR A 20 -8.38 28.59 -37.90
C THR A 20 -7.32 29.65 -37.61
N GLU A 21 -7.35 30.29 -36.43
CA GLU A 21 -6.32 31.26 -36.04
C GLU A 21 -4.98 30.58 -35.79
N GLU A 22 -4.97 29.49 -35.03
CA GLU A 22 -3.75 28.72 -34.77
C GLU A 22 -3.23 28.04 -36.03
N LEU A 23 -4.13 27.47 -36.86
CA LEU A 23 -3.76 26.89 -38.16
C LEU A 23 -3.06 27.90 -39.07
N SER A 24 -3.47 29.17 -39.04
CA SER A 24 -2.86 30.23 -39.86
C SER A 24 -1.46 30.65 -39.41
N ARG A 25 -1.07 30.32 -38.18
CA ARG A 25 0.27 30.63 -37.62
C ARG A 25 1.27 29.50 -37.86
N LEU A 26 0.81 28.35 -38.33
CA LEU A 26 1.66 27.21 -38.63
C LEU A 26 2.45 27.46 -39.92
N SER A 27 3.68 26.97 -39.94
CA SER A 27 4.51 26.93 -41.15
C SER A 27 4.00 25.86 -42.13
N GLU A 28 4.36 25.99 -43.40
CA GLU A 28 3.98 25.01 -44.45
C GLU A 28 4.40 23.57 -44.09
N ALA A 29 5.56 23.40 -43.46
CA ALA A 29 6.05 22.10 -43.00
C ALA A 29 5.18 21.50 -41.87
N GLU A 30 4.61 22.34 -40.99
CA GLU A 30 3.73 21.92 -39.90
C GLU A 30 2.30 21.65 -40.40
N ILE A 31 1.88 22.30 -41.48
CA ILE A 31 0.59 22.09 -42.15
C ILE A 31 0.61 20.83 -43.03
N ARG A 32 1.76 20.49 -43.63
CA ARG A 32 1.93 19.37 -44.56
C ARG A 32 1.28 18.05 -44.12
N PRO A 33 1.36 17.61 -42.85
CA PRO A 33 0.73 16.37 -42.38
C PRO A 33 -0.80 16.43 -42.29
N LEU A 34 -1.38 17.62 -42.24
CA LEU A 34 -2.82 17.88 -42.06
C LEU A 34 -3.56 18.17 -43.37
N LEU A 35 -2.82 18.29 -44.48
CA LEU A 35 -3.37 18.67 -45.78
C LEU A 35 -4.53 17.78 -46.25
N PRO A 36 -4.48 16.43 -46.15
CA PRO A 36 -5.59 15.59 -46.59
C PRO A 36 -6.93 15.97 -45.95
N CYS A 37 -6.95 16.17 -44.64
CA CYS A 37 -8.14 16.58 -43.90
C CYS A 37 -8.57 18.01 -44.25
N LEU A 38 -7.62 18.96 -44.29
CA LEU A 38 -7.92 20.37 -44.62
C LEU A 38 -8.50 20.52 -46.04
N VAL A 39 -7.97 19.79 -47.02
CA VAL A 39 -8.48 19.78 -48.39
C VAL A 39 -9.88 19.20 -48.45
N ARG A 40 -10.16 18.10 -47.74
CA ARG A 40 -11.52 17.55 -47.63
C ARG A 40 -12.50 18.53 -46.97
N MET A 41 -12.12 19.12 -45.85
CA MET A 41 -12.93 20.13 -45.16
C MET A 41 -13.25 21.34 -46.06
N ALA A 42 -12.31 21.70 -46.94
CA ALA A 42 -12.46 22.82 -47.86
C ALA A 42 -13.32 22.49 -49.10
N LEU A 43 -13.18 21.29 -49.66
CA LEU A 43 -13.73 20.94 -50.98
C LEU A 43 -14.94 20.02 -50.96
N CYS A 44 -15.04 19.11 -49.98
CA CYS A 44 -16.20 18.24 -49.84
C CYS A 44 -17.42 19.02 -49.36
N ALA A 45 -18.63 18.49 -49.61
CA ALA A 45 -19.86 19.11 -49.15
C ALA A 45 -19.88 19.17 -47.61
N PRO A 46 -19.99 20.36 -47.00
CA PRO A 46 -19.91 20.47 -45.55
C PRO A 46 -21.19 19.94 -44.91
N LEU A 47 -21.04 19.21 -43.80
CA LEU A 47 -22.15 18.77 -42.96
C LEU A 47 -22.77 19.96 -42.19
N ASP A 48 -21.94 20.95 -41.88
CA ASP A 48 -22.35 22.19 -41.19
C ASP A 48 -22.53 23.33 -42.21
N GLN A 49 -23.70 23.99 -42.18
CA GLN A 49 -24.04 25.13 -43.03
C GLN A 49 -24.09 26.46 -42.26
N THR A 50 -23.60 26.49 -41.02
CA THR A 50 -23.56 27.71 -40.20
C THR A 50 -22.66 28.79 -40.81
N TRP A 51 -22.99 30.05 -40.50
CA TRP A 51 -22.18 31.21 -40.90
C TRP A 51 -20.75 31.14 -40.35
N GLU A 52 -20.58 30.64 -39.12
CA GLU A 52 -19.27 30.45 -38.49
C GLU A 52 -18.40 29.47 -39.28
N TRP A 53 -18.95 28.34 -39.70
CA TRP A 53 -18.25 27.39 -40.55
C TRP A 53 -17.89 27.99 -41.91
N ALA A 54 -18.80 28.75 -42.53
CA ALA A 54 -18.52 29.42 -43.80
C ALA A 54 -17.32 30.39 -43.70
N GLN A 55 -17.13 31.07 -42.57
CA GLN A 55 -15.94 31.90 -42.32
C GLN A 55 -14.69 31.04 -42.11
N LYS A 56 -14.76 29.99 -41.29
CA LYS A 56 -13.63 29.06 -41.09
C LYS A 56 -13.16 28.43 -42.39
N ARG A 57 -14.10 27.99 -43.24
CA ARG A 57 -13.82 27.41 -44.56
C ARG A 57 -13.09 28.37 -45.49
N LYS A 58 -13.43 29.67 -45.48
CA LYS A 58 -12.71 30.69 -46.26
C LYS A 58 -11.25 30.82 -45.82
N VAL A 59 -11.00 30.82 -44.51
CA VAL A 59 -9.63 30.87 -43.97
C VAL A 59 -8.86 29.61 -44.37
N ILE A 60 -9.46 28.43 -44.27
CA ILE A 60 -8.82 27.18 -44.71
C ILE A 60 -8.49 27.22 -46.21
N LEU A 61 -9.40 27.69 -47.07
CA LEU A 61 -9.13 27.84 -48.51
C LEU A 61 -7.97 28.80 -48.79
N GLN A 62 -7.86 29.89 -48.03
CA GLN A 62 -6.73 30.81 -48.12
C GLN A 62 -5.41 30.16 -47.69
N LEU A 63 -5.43 29.30 -46.68
CA LEU A 63 -4.25 28.56 -46.23
C LEU A 63 -3.77 27.53 -47.27
N LEU A 64 -4.70 26.89 -47.97
CA LEU A 64 -4.39 25.91 -49.02
C LEU A 64 -3.92 26.58 -50.32
N SER A 65 -4.21 27.86 -50.51
CA SER A 65 -3.82 28.62 -51.69
C SER A 65 -2.30 28.78 -51.75
N GLY A 66 -1.67 28.23 -52.79
CA GLY A 66 -0.23 28.35 -53.03
C GLY A 66 0.59 27.11 -52.65
N ILE A 67 -0.04 26.07 -52.09
CA ILE A 67 0.60 24.79 -51.80
C ILE A 67 0.40 23.85 -52.99
N GLU A 68 1.47 23.51 -53.71
CA GLU A 68 1.39 22.69 -54.94
C GLU A 68 0.79 21.29 -54.70
N VAL A 69 1.11 20.68 -53.54
CA VAL A 69 0.64 19.34 -53.13
C VAL A 69 -0.89 19.28 -53.01
N VAL A 70 -1.58 20.41 -52.82
CA VAL A 70 -3.05 20.42 -52.79
C VAL A 70 -3.63 19.93 -54.11
N ASN A 71 -2.99 20.21 -55.24
CA ASN A 71 -3.47 19.76 -56.55
C ASN A 71 -3.44 18.23 -56.69
N SER A 72 -2.44 17.56 -56.12
CA SER A 72 -2.38 16.09 -56.14
C SER A 72 -3.44 15.48 -55.22
N LEU A 73 -3.74 16.11 -54.07
CA LEU A 73 -4.84 15.70 -53.18
C LEU A 73 -6.22 15.88 -53.84
N VAL A 74 -6.42 16.97 -54.57
CA VAL A 74 -7.65 17.22 -55.36
C VAL A 74 -7.83 16.14 -56.41
N ALA A 75 -6.74 15.73 -57.08
CA ALA A 75 -6.78 14.63 -58.05
C ALA A 75 -7.19 13.30 -57.40
N LEU A 76 -6.74 13.01 -56.17
CA LEU A 76 -7.17 11.84 -55.40
C LEU A 76 -8.65 11.89 -55.01
N LEU A 77 -9.17 13.07 -54.63
CA LEU A 77 -10.61 13.23 -54.29
C LEU A 77 -11.54 13.15 -55.50
N SER A 78 -11.00 13.31 -56.72
CA SER A 78 -11.78 13.25 -57.97
C SER A 78 -12.00 11.83 -58.50
N ILE A 79 -11.51 10.81 -57.79
CA ILE A 79 -11.64 9.39 -58.16
C ILE A 79 -13.07 8.90 -57.90
N ASP A 80 -13.57 7.98 -58.74
CA ASP A 80 -14.82 7.26 -58.47
C ASP A 80 -14.64 6.22 -57.36
N PHE A 81 -14.90 6.63 -56.12
CA PHE A 81 -14.80 5.78 -54.94
C PHE A 81 -15.87 4.68 -54.90
N HIS A 82 -16.99 4.82 -55.61
CA HIS A 82 -18.02 3.78 -55.63
C HIS A 82 -17.54 2.55 -56.42
N ALA A 83 -16.98 2.78 -57.61
CA ALA A 83 -16.36 1.72 -58.40
C ALA A 83 -15.17 1.08 -57.65
N LEU A 84 -14.34 1.91 -57.00
CA LEU A 84 -13.21 1.43 -56.21
C LEU A 84 -13.64 0.56 -55.02
N GLU A 85 -14.71 0.93 -54.32
CA GLU A 85 -15.22 0.18 -53.17
C GLU A 85 -15.61 -1.27 -53.56
N VAL A 86 -16.18 -1.46 -54.75
CA VAL A 86 -16.51 -2.79 -55.29
C VAL A 86 -15.25 -3.62 -55.53
N ASP A 87 -14.21 -3.02 -56.12
CA ASP A 87 -12.94 -3.69 -56.39
C ASP A 87 -12.21 -4.06 -55.08
N VAL A 88 -12.22 -3.16 -54.09
CA VAL A 88 -11.64 -3.40 -52.74
C VAL A 88 -12.35 -4.54 -52.02
N ARG A 89 -13.69 -4.65 -52.11
CA ARG A 89 -14.43 -5.78 -51.53
C ARG A 89 -14.03 -7.12 -52.14
N LYS A 90 -13.86 -7.18 -53.46
CA LYS A 90 -13.38 -8.39 -54.16
C LYS A 90 -11.98 -8.76 -53.70
N GLU A 91 -11.10 -7.78 -53.55
CA GLU A 91 -9.73 -7.99 -53.09
C GLU A 91 -9.68 -8.48 -51.64
N GLN A 92 -10.48 -7.91 -50.74
CA GLN A 92 -10.59 -8.40 -49.36
C GLN A 92 -11.07 -9.85 -49.29
N GLN A 93 -12.00 -10.25 -50.16
CA GLN A 93 -12.46 -11.64 -50.25
C GLN A 93 -11.35 -12.55 -50.77
N ARG A 94 -10.55 -12.11 -51.74
CA ARG A 94 -9.37 -12.83 -52.24
C ARG A 94 -8.34 -13.04 -51.13
N CYS A 95 -7.98 -11.99 -50.40
CA CYS A 95 -7.04 -12.07 -49.28
C CYS A 95 -7.49 -13.07 -48.20
N ARG A 96 -8.80 -13.24 -47.96
CA ARG A 96 -9.33 -14.25 -47.02
C ARG A 96 -9.26 -15.68 -47.54
N LEU A 97 -9.26 -15.89 -48.85
CA LEU A 97 -9.25 -17.20 -49.49
C LEU A 97 -7.82 -17.72 -49.78
N GLY A 98 -6.80 -16.89 -49.53
CA GLY A 98 -5.39 -17.21 -49.70
C GLY A 98 -4.86 -17.02 -51.13
N PRO A 99 -3.55 -17.25 -51.36
CA PRO A 99 -2.85 -16.97 -52.62
C PRO A 99 -3.32 -17.79 -53.83
N SER A 100 -4.20 -18.78 -53.64
CA SER A 100 -4.80 -19.60 -54.70
C SER A 100 -6.05 -18.97 -55.36
N ALA A 101 -6.51 -17.79 -54.89
CA ALA A 101 -7.80 -17.21 -55.23
C ALA A 101 -7.85 -16.30 -56.48
N GLY A 102 -6.96 -16.47 -57.46
CA GLY A 102 -6.97 -15.75 -58.74
C GLY A 102 -6.20 -14.41 -58.77
N GLU A 103 -6.26 -13.71 -59.92
CA GLU A 103 -5.61 -12.41 -60.14
C GLU A 103 -6.23 -11.30 -59.26
N SER A 104 -5.42 -10.33 -58.84
CA SER A 104 -5.87 -9.21 -58.01
C SER A 104 -6.86 -8.31 -58.77
N ALA A 105 -7.96 -7.94 -58.11
CA ALA A 105 -8.96 -7.04 -58.69
C ALA A 105 -8.48 -5.58 -58.71
N LEU A 106 -7.46 -5.24 -57.92
CA LEU A 106 -6.92 -3.89 -57.80
C LEU A 106 -5.70 -3.67 -58.70
N VAL A 107 -4.83 -4.67 -58.86
CA VAL A 107 -3.54 -4.52 -59.54
C VAL A 107 -3.32 -5.69 -60.51
N PRO A 108 -3.16 -5.46 -61.82
CA PRO A 108 -2.74 -6.51 -62.75
C PRO A 108 -1.31 -6.96 -62.44
N ALA A 109 -0.97 -8.24 -62.65
CA ALA A 109 0.36 -8.77 -62.37
C ALA A 109 1.45 -7.95 -63.09
N SER A 110 2.27 -7.20 -62.32
CA SER A 110 3.33 -6.38 -62.85
C SER A 110 4.69 -7.09 -62.84
N PRO A 111 5.53 -6.91 -63.87
CA PRO A 111 6.92 -7.36 -63.87
C PRO A 111 7.87 -6.48 -63.05
N ASN A 112 7.47 -5.27 -62.62
CA ASN A 112 8.31 -4.31 -61.90
C ASN A 112 7.91 -4.20 -60.41
N GLY A 113 8.83 -3.76 -59.55
CA GLY A 113 8.57 -3.50 -58.12
C GLY A 113 7.48 -2.45 -57.88
N LEU A 114 6.75 -2.58 -56.78
CA LEU A 114 5.57 -1.76 -56.45
C LEU A 114 5.92 -0.28 -56.30
N ALA A 115 7.11 0.05 -55.81
CA ALA A 115 7.55 1.43 -55.64
C ALA A 115 7.78 2.15 -56.98
N LEU A 116 8.32 1.45 -57.98
CA LEU A 116 8.59 2.00 -59.31
C LEU A 116 7.30 2.11 -60.14
N GLU A 117 6.35 1.20 -59.93
CA GLU A 117 5.00 1.30 -60.46
C GLU A 117 4.26 2.51 -59.88
N PHE A 118 4.38 2.74 -58.57
CA PHE A 118 3.74 3.86 -57.88
C PHE A 118 4.19 5.21 -58.44
N GLU A 119 5.49 5.39 -58.66
CA GLU A 119 6.07 6.62 -59.22
C GLU A 119 5.47 6.97 -60.59
N ARG A 120 5.36 5.98 -61.49
CA ARG A 120 4.91 6.16 -62.89
C ARG A 120 3.39 6.22 -63.05
N SER A 121 2.65 5.98 -61.97
CA SER A 121 1.20 5.87 -61.99
C SER A 121 0.49 7.20 -61.76
N ASP A 122 -0.73 7.30 -62.27
CA ASP A 122 -1.67 8.39 -61.97
C ASP A 122 -2.33 8.20 -60.60
N ALA A 123 -3.07 9.21 -60.13
CA ALA A 123 -3.67 9.21 -58.78
C ALA A 123 -4.57 7.98 -58.51
N ALA A 124 -5.35 7.55 -59.50
CA ALA A 124 -6.23 6.40 -59.38
C ALA A 124 -5.46 5.07 -59.26
N ARG A 125 -4.41 4.88 -60.06
CA ARG A 125 -3.58 3.68 -59.98
C ARG A 125 -2.70 3.65 -58.74
N ARG A 126 -2.18 4.79 -58.29
CA ARG A 126 -1.45 4.91 -57.00
C ARG A 126 -2.30 4.47 -55.81
N LEU A 127 -3.57 4.89 -55.78
CA LEU A 127 -4.52 4.48 -54.75
C LEU A 127 -4.80 2.97 -54.77
N ARG A 128 -4.97 2.37 -55.96
CA ARG A 128 -5.17 0.92 -56.13
C ARG A 128 -3.95 0.09 -55.69
N LEU A 129 -2.75 0.52 -56.07
CA LEU A 129 -1.48 -0.11 -55.65
C LEU A 129 -1.34 -0.09 -54.12
N PHE A 130 -1.56 1.07 -53.52
CA PHE A 130 -1.52 1.25 -52.06
C PHE A 130 -2.53 0.34 -51.34
N LEU A 131 -3.79 0.31 -51.80
CA LEU A 131 -4.83 -0.51 -51.19
C LEU A 131 -4.53 -2.01 -51.30
N SER A 132 -3.98 -2.47 -52.42
CA SER A 132 -3.59 -3.86 -52.60
C SER A 132 -2.55 -4.30 -51.57
N GLU A 133 -1.52 -3.48 -51.34
CA GLU A 133 -0.47 -3.80 -50.38
C GLU A 133 -0.94 -3.66 -48.93
N LEU A 134 -1.69 -2.60 -48.60
CA LEU A 134 -2.26 -2.42 -47.27
C LEU A 134 -3.18 -3.59 -46.88
N LEU A 135 -4.09 -4.01 -47.76
CA LEU A 135 -4.99 -5.14 -47.49
C LEU A 135 -4.24 -6.46 -47.35
N SER A 136 -3.17 -6.66 -48.14
CA SER A 136 -2.29 -7.82 -48.01
C SER A 136 -1.63 -7.85 -46.63
N VAL A 137 -1.07 -6.73 -46.17
CA VAL A 137 -0.47 -6.63 -44.83
C VAL A 137 -1.52 -6.86 -43.74
N MET A 138 -2.70 -6.24 -43.84
CA MET A 138 -3.79 -6.44 -42.88
C MET A 138 -4.23 -7.92 -42.81
N ALA A 139 -4.26 -8.63 -43.93
CA ALA A 139 -4.58 -10.05 -43.97
C ALA A 139 -3.48 -10.90 -43.32
N GLN A 140 -2.21 -10.64 -43.64
CA GLN A 140 -1.06 -11.35 -43.07
C GLN A 140 -0.98 -11.18 -41.55
N VAL A 141 -1.24 -9.97 -41.04
CA VAL A 141 -1.28 -9.70 -39.59
C VAL A 141 -2.44 -10.45 -38.93
N LYS A 142 -3.61 -10.53 -39.56
CA LYS A 142 -4.76 -11.31 -39.06
C LYS A 142 -4.48 -12.82 -39.01
N GLU A 143 -3.67 -13.34 -39.93
CA GLU A 143 -3.23 -14.74 -39.97
C GLU A 143 -2.03 -15.04 -39.05
N GLY A 144 -1.42 -14.03 -38.44
CA GLY A 144 -0.24 -14.16 -37.58
C GLY A 144 1.09 -14.34 -38.33
N ASN A 145 1.11 -14.10 -39.65
CA ASN A 145 2.29 -14.22 -40.50
C ASN A 145 3.08 -12.90 -40.54
N ILE A 146 3.87 -12.64 -39.49
CA ILE A 146 4.57 -11.37 -39.28
C ILE A 146 5.80 -11.23 -40.20
N ASP A 147 6.45 -12.34 -40.56
CA ASP A 147 7.67 -12.32 -41.40
C ASP A 147 7.39 -11.86 -42.84
N GLY A 148 6.16 -12.08 -43.34
CA GLY A 148 5.74 -11.60 -44.67
C GLY A 148 5.54 -10.10 -44.75
N VAL A 149 5.24 -9.44 -43.62
CA VAL A 149 4.93 -8.00 -43.54
C VAL A 149 6.18 -7.13 -43.72
N GLN A 150 7.36 -7.67 -43.44
CA GLN A 150 8.64 -6.95 -43.55
C GLN A 150 9.10 -6.73 -44.99
N ASN A 151 8.42 -7.28 -46.00
CA ASN A 151 8.77 -7.12 -47.42
C ASN A 151 7.85 -6.11 -48.16
N ALA A 152 7.20 -5.21 -47.44
CA ALA A 152 6.29 -4.23 -48.00
C ALA A 152 7.06 -3.05 -48.64
N GLU A 153 7.47 -3.24 -49.89
CA GLU A 153 8.34 -2.35 -50.68
C GLU A 153 7.87 -0.88 -50.69
N LEU A 154 6.56 -0.63 -50.79
CA LEU A 154 6.04 0.74 -50.87
C LEU A 154 6.24 1.49 -49.55
N PHE A 155 6.00 0.80 -48.42
CA PHE A 155 6.07 1.40 -47.09
C PHE A 155 7.50 1.61 -46.58
N GLU A 156 8.47 0.89 -47.16
CA GLU A 156 9.90 1.10 -46.92
C GLU A 156 10.43 2.38 -47.59
N SER A 157 9.82 2.82 -48.69
CA SER A 157 10.30 3.95 -49.46
C SER A 157 10.10 5.29 -48.73
N ILE A 158 11.19 5.81 -48.16
CA ILE A 158 11.22 7.11 -47.46
C ILE A 158 10.86 8.27 -48.41
N VAL A 159 11.15 8.15 -49.70
CA VAL A 159 10.90 9.21 -50.70
C VAL A 159 9.41 9.43 -50.90
N TYR A 160 8.62 8.35 -50.93
CA TYR A 160 7.19 8.40 -51.22
C TYR A 160 6.32 8.45 -49.95
N LEU A 161 6.93 8.40 -48.76
CA LEU A 161 6.23 8.25 -47.48
C LEU A 161 5.17 9.34 -47.23
N ASP A 162 5.43 10.58 -47.66
CA ASP A 162 4.49 11.69 -47.54
C ASP A 162 3.28 11.56 -48.47
N GLU A 163 3.49 11.09 -49.71
CA GLU A 163 2.41 10.82 -50.66
C GLU A 163 1.61 9.57 -50.25
N ILE A 164 2.28 8.53 -49.75
CA ILE A 164 1.64 7.32 -49.23
C ILE A 164 0.74 7.67 -48.04
N ALA A 165 1.20 8.56 -47.15
CA ALA A 165 0.39 9.03 -46.03
C ALA A 165 -0.85 9.80 -46.50
N ASP A 166 -0.71 10.63 -47.54
CA ASP A 166 -1.83 11.36 -48.12
C ASP A 166 -2.87 10.42 -48.74
N VAL A 167 -2.41 9.44 -49.51
CA VAL A 167 -3.24 8.38 -50.10
C VAL A 167 -3.95 7.58 -49.00
N LEU A 168 -3.24 7.19 -47.93
CA LEU A 168 -3.82 6.51 -46.77
C LEU A 168 -4.94 7.33 -46.13
N CYS A 169 -4.70 8.61 -45.88
CA CYS A 169 -5.68 9.49 -45.23
C CYS A 169 -6.92 9.68 -46.09
N ILE A 170 -6.78 9.89 -47.41
CA ILE A 170 -7.91 10.01 -48.34
C ILE A 170 -8.64 8.67 -48.51
N ALA A 171 -7.93 7.56 -48.64
CA ALA A 171 -8.52 6.24 -48.78
C ALA A 171 -9.41 5.89 -47.58
N GLN A 172 -8.89 6.08 -46.36
CA GLN A 172 -9.64 5.83 -45.13
C GLN A 172 -10.88 6.72 -45.01
N ALA A 173 -10.71 7.99 -45.36
CA ALA A 173 -11.73 9.02 -45.37
C ALA A 173 -12.94 8.73 -46.28
N GLU A 174 -12.69 8.17 -47.46
CA GLU A 174 -13.70 7.92 -48.49
C GLU A 174 -14.22 6.47 -48.45
N LEU A 175 -13.47 5.53 -47.85
CA LEU A 175 -13.85 4.12 -47.67
C LEU A 175 -13.92 3.71 -46.17
N PRO A 176 -14.59 4.45 -45.28
CA PRO A 176 -14.56 4.19 -43.84
C PRO A 176 -15.14 2.84 -43.44
N GLY A 177 -16.11 2.31 -44.21
CA GLY A 177 -16.72 1.00 -43.95
C GLY A 177 -15.83 -0.21 -44.27
N LEU A 178 -14.74 -0.02 -45.04
CA LEU A 178 -13.79 -1.07 -45.39
C LEU A 178 -12.44 -0.92 -44.68
N LEU A 179 -12.09 0.32 -44.33
CA LEU A 179 -10.80 0.72 -43.76
C LEU A 179 -11.00 1.24 -42.33
N TYR A 180 -11.23 0.31 -41.41
CA TYR A 180 -11.38 0.62 -39.99
C TYR A 180 -10.04 1.02 -39.37
N ILE A 181 -9.97 2.23 -38.80
CA ILE A 181 -8.71 2.84 -38.33
C ILE A 181 -7.96 1.96 -37.32
N PRO A 182 -8.61 1.35 -36.31
CA PRO A 182 -7.91 0.47 -35.36
C PRO A 182 -7.30 -0.78 -36.00
N ASP A 183 -7.97 -1.39 -36.99
CA ASP A 183 -7.41 -2.53 -37.73
C ASP A 183 -6.18 -2.11 -38.54
N ILE A 184 -6.22 -0.91 -39.14
CA ILE A 184 -5.07 -0.33 -39.84
C ILE A 184 -3.94 -0.04 -38.85
N ALA A 185 -4.26 0.49 -37.67
CA ALA A 185 -3.27 0.79 -36.64
C ALA A 185 -2.47 -0.45 -36.23
N GLU A 186 -3.14 -1.59 -36.02
CA GLU A 186 -2.46 -2.87 -35.73
C GLU A 186 -1.58 -3.31 -36.90
N ALA A 187 -2.06 -3.20 -38.14
CA ALA A 187 -1.27 -3.54 -39.32
C ALA A 187 0.00 -2.67 -39.43
N LEU A 188 -0.11 -1.36 -39.20
CA LEU A 188 0.99 -0.41 -39.28
C LEU A 188 2.06 -0.64 -38.20
N LEU A 189 1.76 -1.29 -37.06
CA LEU A 189 2.79 -1.60 -36.06
C LEU A 189 3.88 -2.55 -36.56
N HIS A 190 3.59 -3.33 -37.60
CA HIS A 190 4.48 -4.34 -38.16
C HIS A 190 5.29 -3.85 -39.37
N ILE A 191 5.02 -2.64 -39.85
CA ILE A 191 5.62 -2.09 -41.07
C ILE A 191 6.69 -1.04 -40.70
N PRO A 192 7.83 -0.98 -41.43
CA PRO A 192 8.77 0.12 -41.31
C PRO A 192 8.10 1.46 -41.55
N ASN A 193 8.44 2.48 -40.75
CA ASN A 193 7.78 3.80 -40.76
C ASN A 193 6.26 3.78 -40.44
N GLY A 194 5.67 2.66 -40.03
CA GLY A 194 4.22 2.59 -39.81
C GLY A 194 3.72 3.50 -38.69
N ILE A 195 4.54 3.79 -37.67
CA ILE A 195 4.19 4.76 -36.62
C ILE A 195 4.03 6.17 -37.19
N TYR A 196 4.81 6.55 -38.22
CA TYR A 196 4.66 7.83 -38.92
C TYR A 196 3.28 7.94 -39.58
N LEU A 197 2.94 6.89 -40.33
CA LEU A 197 1.67 6.79 -41.06
C LEU A 197 0.49 6.78 -40.09
N LEU A 198 0.62 6.09 -38.96
CA LEU A 198 -0.39 6.08 -37.91
C LEU A 198 -0.60 7.48 -37.31
N CYS A 199 0.47 8.23 -37.03
CA CYS A 199 0.36 9.59 -36.51
C CYS A 199 -0.35 10.51 -37.51
N ARG A 200 -0.01 10.42 -38.80
CA ARG A 200 -0.70 11.19 -39.85
C ARG A 200 -2.17 10.80 -40.00
N LEU A 201 -2.47 9.50 -39.97
CA LEU A 201 -3.83 9.00 -40.06
C LEU A 201 -4.70 9.55 -38.91
N VAL A 202 -4.21 9.44 -37.67
CA VAL A 202 -4.92 9.95 -36.49
C VAL A 202 -5.00 11.47 -36.49
N ALA A 203 -4.00 12.19 -37.01
CA ALA A 203 -4.06 13.65 -37.14
C ALA A 203 -5.10 14.12 -38.17
N ASN A 204 -5.36 13.34 -39.21
CA ASN A 204 -6.38 13.64 -40.22
C ASN A 204 -7.79 13.17 -39.81
N SER A 205 -7.89 12.28 -38.82
CA SER A 205 -9.14 11.83 -38.19
C SER A 205 -9.06 11.92 -36.65
N PRO A 206 -9.01 13.13 -36.05
CA PRO A 206 -8.73 13.31 -34.61
C PRO A 206 -9.69 12.57 -33.67
N ASP A 207 -10.94 12.37 -34.09
CA ASP A 207 -11.97 11.68 -33.32
C ASP A 207 -11.62 10.21 -33.04
N SER A 208 -10.80 9.58 -33.88
CA SER A 208 -10.41 8.18 -33.70
C SER A 208 -9.30 7.97 -32.66
N PHE A 209 -8.71 9.05 -32.13
CA PHE A 209 -7.56 8.97 -31.21
C PHE A 209 -7.82 8.02 -30.02
N GLN A 210 -8.96 8.19 -29.34
CA GLN A 210 -9.31 7.40 -28.16
C GLN A 210 -9.53 5.93 -28.51
N GLU A 211 -10.19 5.67 -29.62
CA GLU A 211 -10.51 4.32 -30.09
C GLU A 211 -9.25 3.56 -30.49
N VAL A 212 -8.34 4.22 -31.22
CA VAL A 212 -7.03 3.67 -31.59
C VAL A 212 -6.21 3.36 -30.34
N CYS A 213 -6.06 4.33 -29.42
CA CYS A 213 -5.32 4.10 -28.18
C CYS A 213 -5.92 2.95 -27.34
N THR A 214 -7.25 2.89 -27.23
CA THR A 214 -7.95 1.84 -26.49
C THR A 214 -7.75 0.46 -27.12
N THR A 215 -7.80 0.37 -28.45
CA THR A 215 -7.62 -0.90 -29.18
C THR A 215 -6.18 -1.39 -29.04
N LEU A 216 -5.20 -0.51 -29.28
CA LEU A 216 -3.79 -0.82 -29.08
C LEU A 216 -3.53 -1.26 -27.63
N ILE A 217 -4.18 -0.64 -26.64
CA ILE A 217 -4.05 -1.08 -25.24
C ILE A 217 -4.63 -2.48 -25.00
N THR A 218 -5.82 -2.73 -25.53
CA THR A 218 -6.53 -4.01 -25.35
C THR A 218 -5.76 -5.17 -25.97
N ASN A 219 -5.09 -4.94 -27.09
CA ASN A 219 -4.27 -5.93 -27.79
C ASN A 219 -2.81 -6.01 -27.28
N GLY A 220 -2.47 -5.21 -26.26
CA GLY A 220 -1.13 -5.17 -25.67
C GLY A 220 -0.82 -6.35 -24.77
N ASP A 221 0.46 -6.49 -24.39
CA ASP A 221 0.88 -7.55 -23.49
C ASP A 221 0.42 -7.27 -22.04
N LYS A 222 -0.09 -8.29 -21.35
CA LYS A 222 -0.50 -8.17 -19.94
C LYS A 222 0.68 -8.06 -18.98
N GLN A 223 1.82 -8.65 -19.34
CA GLN A 223 2.97 -8.80 -18.42
C GLN A 223 4.32 -8.65 -19.13
N ASP A 224 4.61 -9.39 -20.20
CA ASP A 224 5.94 -9.37 -20.82
C ASP A 224 5.93 -8.55 -22.10
N GLU A 225 6.41 -7.31 -22.00
CA GLU A 225 6.43 -6.33 -23.10
C GLU A 225 7.75 -6.35 -23.90
N ASP A 226 8.62 -7.36 -23.67
CA ASP A 226 9.92 -7.44 -24.34
C ASP A 226 9.81 -7.85 -25.81
N SER A 227 8.64 -8.35 -26.22
CA SER A 227 8.35 -8.69 -27.60
C SER A 227 8.60 -7.47 -28.51
N PRO A 228 9.16 -7.66 -29.73
CA PRO A 228 9.39 -6.55 -30.64
C PRO A 228 8.07 -5.81 -30.98
N ALA A 229 6.98 -6.56 -31.13
CA ALA A 229 5.64 -6.00 -31.32
C ALA A 229 5.16 -5.20 -30.10
N GLY A 230 5.39 -5.69 -28.87
CA GLY A 230 5.09 -4.98 -27.63
C GLY A 230 5.86 -3.66 -27.52
N LYS A 231 7.15 -3.65 -27.83
CA LYS A 231 7.98 -2.43 -27.87
C LYS A 231 7.49 -1.42 -28.90
N MET A 232 7.17 -1.87 -30.12
CA MET A 232 6.61 -1.01 -31.18
C MET A 232 5.27 -0.42 -30.76
N ARG A 233 4.40 -1.21 -30.14
CA ARG A 233 3.10 -0.75 -29.63
C ARG A 233 3.24 0.31 -28.54
N ILE A 234 4.15 0.10 -27.57
CA ILE A 234 4.48 1.09 -26.55
C ILE A 234 5.00 2.38 -27.20
N GLN A 235 5.91 2.26 -28.17
CA GLN A 235 6.46 3.41 -28.88
C GLN A 235 5.38 4.18 -29.65
N ALA A 236 4.49 3.49 -30.35
CA ALA A 236 3.37 4.09 -31.07
C ALA A 236 2.45 4.87 -30.13
N LEU A 237 2.04 4.26 -29.01
CA LEU A 237 1.20 4.91 -28.01
C LEU A 237 1.87 6.14 -27.38
N ARG A 238 3.18 6.07 -27.11
CA ARG A 238 3.94 7.22 -26.62
C ARG A 238 4.00 8.36 -27.63
N ILE A 239 4.23 8.07 -28.91
CA ILE A 239 4.28 9.10 -29.95
C ILE A 239 2.89 9.73 -30.17
N LEU A 240 1.82 8.93 -30.17
CA LEU A 240 0.45 9.43 -30.22
C LEU A 240 0.15 10.34 -29.02
N CYS A 241 0.56 9.95 -27.81
CA CYS A 241 0.41 10.75 -26.60
C CYS A 241 1.27 12.04 -26.62
N GLN A 242 2.45 12.01 -27.26
CA GLN A 242 3.25 13.22 -27.49
C GLN A 242 2.55 14.17 -28.46
N MET A 243 1.89 13.63 -29.50
CA MET A 243 1.07 14.41 -30.43
C MET A 243 -0.18 15.01 -29.74
N ASN A 244 -0.83 14.28 -28.82
CA ASN A 244 -1.96 14.78 -28.04
C ASN A 244 -1.70 14.68 -26.53
N MET A 245 -0.96 15.67 -26.01
CA MET A 245 -0.53 15.69 -24.61
C MET A 245 -1.69 15.76 -23.59
N ALA A 246 -2.86 16.27 -24.00
CA ALA A 246 -4.02 16.40 -23.12
C ALA A 246 -4.58 15.04 -22.67
N GLU A 247 -4.36 13.99 -23.47
CA GLU A 247 -4.94 12.66 -23.25
C GLU A 247 -3.98 11.67 -22.57
N ILE A 248 -2.75 12.08 -22.22
CA ILE A 248 -1.76 11.20 -21.58
C ILE A 248 -2.33 10.51 -20.34
N LEU A 249 -3.01 11.26 -19.47
CA LEU A 249 -3.60 10.73 -18.23
C LEU A 249 -4.78 9.79 -18.50
N SER A 250 -5.55 10.05 -19.56
CA SER A 250 -6.66 9.21 -20.00
C SER A 250 -6.15 7.86 -20.51
N VAL A 251 -5.15 7.89 -21.40
CA VAL A 251 -4.50 6.69 -21.96
C VAL A 251 -3.80 5.89 -20.85
N ARG A 252 -3.12 6.57 -19.92
CA ARG A 252 -2.56 5.95 -18.70
C ARG A 252 -3.64 5.25 -17.88
N GLY A 253 -4.79 5.89 -17.68
CA GLY A 253 -5.94 5.31 -16.99
C GLY A 253 -6.46 4.04 -17.67
N LYS A 254 -6.55 4.05 -19.01
CA LYS A 254 -6.95 2.88 -19.80
C LYS A 254 -6.00 1.68 -19.65
N ALA A 255 -4.69 1.92 -19.65
CA ALA A 255 -3.71 0.84 -19.40
C ALA A 255 -3.94 0.15 -18.04
N VAL A 256 -4.25 0.93 -17.00
CA VAL A 256 -4.55 0.41 -15.65
C VAL A 256 -5.91 -0.30 -15.62
N GLU A 257 -6.95 0.28 -16.22
CA GLU A 257 -8.30 -0.29 -16.31
C GLU A 257 -8.27 -1.71 -16.92
N PHE A 258 -7.58 -1.86 -18.05
CA PHE A 258 -7.43 -3.15 -18.70
C PHE A 258 -6.41 -4.05 -18.00
N CYS A 259 -5.50 -3.50 -17.18
CA CYS A 259 -4.32 -4.18 -16.65
C CYS A 259 -3.45 -4.75 -17.79
N HIS A 260 -3.19 -3.91 -18.79
CA HIS A 260 -2.33 -4.21 -19.94
C HIS A 260 -1.23 -3.16 -20.03
N MET A 261 -0.08 -3.58 -20.53
CA MET A 261 1.10 -2.75 -20.73
C MET A 261 1.54 -1.92 -19.50
N PRO A 262 1.99 -2.56 -18.41
CA PRO A 262 2.46 -1.87 -17.21
C PRO A 262 3.66 -0.96 -17.45
N GLY A 263 4.54 -1.26 -18.40
CA GLY A 263 5.66 -0.40 -18.76
C GLY A 263 5.21 0.88 -19.46
N LEU A 264 4.18 0.80 -20.31
CA LEU A 264 3.54 1.99 -20.87
C LEU A 264 3.01 2.92 -19.77
N ALA A 265 2.32 2.38 -18.76
CA ALA A 265 1.79 3.18 -17.65
C ALA A 265 2.91 3.95 -16.91
N ILE A 266 4.07 3.33 -16.73
CA ILE A 266 5.26 3.99 -16.17
C ILE A 266 5.76 5.08 -17.12
N LEU A 267 5.99 4.75 -18.39
CA LEU A 267 6.55 5.68 -19.37
C LEU A 267 5.65 6.92 -19.58
N LEU A 268 4.33 6.74 -19.69
CA LEU A 268 3.38 7.85 -19.80
C LEU A 268 3.39 8.73 -18.55
N THR A 269 3.58 8.15 -17.37
CA THR A 269 3.71 8.94 -16.13
C THR A 269 4.99 9.76 -16.12
N LEU A 270 6.11 9.19 -16.59
CA LEU A 270 7.38 9.90 -16.71
C LEU A 270 7.32 11.00 -17.78
N ASP A 271 6.70 10.72 -18.93
CA ASP A 271 6.49 11.69 -20.01
C ASP A 271 5.62 12.86 -19.52
N TYR A 272 4.54 12.58 -18.79
CA TYR A 272 3.71 13.61 -18.16
C TYR A 272 4.50 14.47 -17.16
N CYS A 273 5.33 13.84 -16.32
CA CYS A 273 6.17 14.57 -15.36
C CYS A 273 7.14 15.53 -16.07
N ARG A 274 7.74 15.12 -17.19
CA ARG A 274 8.65 15.98 -17.97
C ARG A 274 7.91 17.17 -18.56
N ILE A 275 6.73 16.94 -19.15
CA ILE A 275 5.90 18.01 -19.72
C ILE A 275 5.49 19.02 -18.64
N GLU A 276 5.06 18.56 -17.47
CA GLU A 276 4.71 19.47 -16.37
C GLU A 276 5.91 20.27 -15.86
N GLN A 277 7.12 19.68 -15.81
CA GLN A 277 8.34 20.39 -15.45
C GLN A 277 8.66 21.53 -16.42
N GLU A 278 8.52 21.29 -17.73
CA GLU A 278 8.74 22.28 -18.77
C GLU A 278 7.72 23.42 -18.72
N ILE A 279 6.44 23.12 -18.44
CA ILE A 279 5.35 24.11 -18.47
C ILE A 279 5.32 24.96 -17.19
N PHE A 280 5.42 24.34 -16.02
CA PHE A 280 5.14 25.03 -14.75
C PHE A 280 6.40 25.47 -14.01
N GLY A 281 7.60 24.99 -14.40
CA GLY A 281 8.89 25.36 -13.80
C GLY A 281 9.00 25.14 -12.29
N ASN A 282 7.99 24.54 -11.66
CA ASN A 282 7.79 24.55 -10.22
C ASN A 282 8.01 23.14 -9.67
N HIS A 283 9.19 22.91 -9.10
CA HIS A 283 9.59 21.61 -8.54
C HIS A 283 8.73 21.13 -7.35
N ASN A 284 7.79 21.95 -6.84
CA ASN A 284 7.05 21.65 -5.62
C ASN A 284 5.69 20.94 -5.82
N SER A 285 4.95 21.20 -6.90
CA SER A 285 3.64 20.56 -7.19
C SER A 285 3.78 19.25 -7.98
N VAL A 286 4.80 19.17 -8.84
CA VAL A 286 5.09 18.07 -9.78
C VAL A 286 5.49 16.76 -9.08
N LEU A 287 5.86 16.84 -7.79
CA LEU A 287 6.31 15.68 -7.02
C LEU A 287 5.16 14.74 -6.63
N GLY A 288 3.91 15.21 -6.66
CA GLY A 288 2.74 14.49 -6.17
C GLY A 288 2.24 13.37 -7.08
N ASP A 289 2.03 13.63 -8.39
CA ASP A 289 1.32 12.68 -9.26
C ASP A 289 2.08 11.36 -9.44
N LEU A 290 3.37 11.37 -9.81
CA LEU A 290 4.16 10.13 -9.95
C LEU A 290 4.11 9.28 -8.67
N ILE A 291 4.40 9.89 -7.51
CA ILE A 291 4.47 9.16 -6.25
C ILE A 291 3.08 8.64 -5.87
N ALA A 292 2.04 9.47 -6.01
CA ALA A 292 0.66 9.09 -5.72
C ALA A 292 0.16 7.98 -6.65
N PHE A 293 0.45 8.08 -7.95
CA PHE A 293 0.05 7.12 -8.97
C PHE A 293 0.71 5.75 -8.73
N ILE A 294 2.05 5.70 -8.64
CA ILE A 294 2.77 4.43 -8.42
C ILE A 294 2.43 3.85 -7.05
N SER A 295 2.27 4.68 -6.01
CA SER A 295 1.80 4.22 -4.70
C SER A 295 0.37 3.65 -4.80
N GLY A 296 -0.51 4.26 -5.60
CA GLY A 296 -1.86 3.78 -5.86
C GLY A 296 -1.88 2.42 -6.56
N LEU A 297 -0.99 2.19 -7.52
CA LEU A 297 -0.85 0.89 -8.19
C LEU A 297 -0.42 -0.24 -7.24
N LEU A 298 0.41 0.07 -6.23
CA LEU A 298 0.95 -0.92 -5.30
C LEU A 298 0.13 -1.08 -4.01
N LEU A 299 -0.49 -0.01 -3.53
CA LEU A 299 -1.17 0.09 -2.23
C LEU A 299 -2.68 0.33 -2.35
N GLY A 300 -3.21 0.40 -3.57
CA GLY A 300 -4.64 0.57 -3.82
C GLY A 300 -5.49 -0.59 -3.31
N SER A 301 -6.81 -0.39 -3.30
CA SER A 301 -7.77 -1.42 -2.88
C SER A 301 -7.95 -2.55 -3.91
N ASP A 302 -7.60 -2.31 -5.18
CA ASP A 302 -7.79 -3.29 -6.26
C ASP A 302 -6.64 -4.32 -6.28
N ASP A 303 -6.98 -5.56 -5.89
CA ASP A 303 -6.05 -6.70 -5.89
C ASP A 303 -5.57 -7.07 -7.30
N LYS A 304 -6.40 -6.91 -8.33
CA LYS A 304 -6.04 -7.23 -9.72
C LYS A 304 -4.93 -6.30 -10.19
N VAL A 305 -5.11 -4.99 -10.01
CA VAL A 305 -4.12 -3.97 -10.39
C VAL A 305 -2.81 -4.16 -9.61
N ARG A 306 -2.90 -4.40 -8.29
CA ARG A 306 -1.73 -4.63 -7.44
C ARG A 306 -0.91 -5.85 -7.86
N ASN A 307 -1.58 -6.95 -8.15
CA ASN A 307 -0.90 -8.17 -8.59
C ASN A 307 -0.30 -8.00 -9.99
N TRP A 308 -1.03 -7.38 -10.91
CA TRP A 308 -0.58 -7.07 -12.27
C TRP A 308 0.71 -6.24 -12.26
N PHE A 309 0.71 -5.09 -11.58
CA PHE A 309 1.86 -4.21 -11.53
C PHE A 309 3.01 -4.78 -10.68
N GLY A 310 2.67 -5.38 -9.53
CA GLY A 310 3.66 -5.98 -8.63
C GLY A 310 4.36 -7.20 -9.22
N GLN A 311 3.71 -7.98 -10.09
CA GLN A 311 4.33 -9.09 -10.80
C GLN A 311 5.24 -8.59 -11.93
N TYR A 312 4.79 -7.61 -12.71
CA TYR A 312 5.60 -6.96 -13.73
C TYR A 312 6.90 -6.42 -13.13
N PHE A 313 6.79 -5.59 -12.09
CA PHE A 313 7.95 -4.95 -11.47
C PHE A 313 8.94 -5.99 -10.94
N ARG A 314 8.46 -7.08 -10.31
CA ARG A 314 9.29 -8.20 -9.83
C ARG A 314 10.01 -8.94 -10.96
N ASN A 315 9.37 -9.12 -12.10
CA ASN A 315 9.96 -9.78 -13.25
C ASN A 315 11.04 -8.89 -13.89
N SER A 316 10.81 -7.58 -13.96
CA SER A 316 11.78 -6.62 -14.50
C SER A 316 13.06 -6.56 -13.68
N GLN A 317 13.02 -6.84 -12.36
CA GLN A 317 14.24 -6.89 -11.52
C GLN A 317 15.20 -8.05 -11.85
N LYS A 318 14.75 -9.07 -12.58
CA LYS A 318 15.61 -10.21 -12.99
C LYS A 318 16.36 -9.94 -14.28
N LYS A 319 15.92 -8.96 -15.06
CA LYS A 319 16.49 -8.62 -16.37
C LYS A 319 17.71 -7.73 -16.14
N PRO A 320 18.77 -7.86 -16.96
CA PRO A 320 19.93 -6.97 -16.87
C PRO A 320 19.51 -5.51 -17.09
N GLU A 321 20.20 -4.58 -16.43
CA GLU A 321 20.02 -3.14 -16.63
C GLU A 321 20.38 -2.80 -18.09
N GLY A 322 19.36 -2.66 -18.93
CA GLY A 322 19.50 -2.28 -20.33
C GLY A 322 18.89 -0.89 -20.56
N GLU A 323 19.47 -0.15 -21.51
CA GLU A 323 18.94 1.15 -21.94
C GLU A 323 17.48 1.01 -22.37
N GLY A 324 16.59 1.79 -21.74
CA GLY A 324 15.17 1.88 -22.10
C GLY A 324 14.21 1.00 -21.30
N ASN A 325 14.64 0.27 -20.26
CA ASN A 325 13.71 -0.44 -19.39
C ASN A 325 12.85 0.57 -18.58
N PRO A 326 11.51 0.54 -18.67
CA PRO A 326 10.63 1.46 -17.93
C PRO A 326 10.88 1.49 -16.43
N THR A 327 11.16 0.34 -15.81
CA THR A 327 11.41 0.28 -14.36
C THR A 327 12.74 0.91 -13.96
N HIS A 328 13.74 0.89 -14.85
CA HIS A 328 15.02 1.56 -14.61
C HIS A 328 14.86 3.07 -14.69
N LEU A 329 14.17 3.57 -15.71
CA LEU A 329 13.86 5.00 -15.85
C LEU A 329 13.06 5.53 -14.66
N LEU A 330 12.10 4.73 -14.14
CA LEU A 330 11.39 5.06 -12.91
C LEU A 330 12.34 5.14 -11.70
N ARG A 331 13.28 4.20 -11.59
CA ARG A 331 14.26 4.16 -10.50
C ARG A 331 15.18 5.38 -10.52
N GLU A 332 15.67 5.77 -11.70
CA GLU A 332 16.48 6.99 -11.89
C GLU A 332 15.73 8.25 -11.47
N GLU A 333 14.47 8.40 -11.90
CA GLU A 333 13.62 9.54 -11.53
C GLU A 333 13.34 9.58 -10.01
N LEU A 334 13.06 8.43 -9.39
CA LEU A 334 12.88 8.35 -7.93
C LEU A 334 14.16 8.67 -7.17
N LEU A 335 15.32 8.20 -7.66
CA LEU A 335 16.63 8.50 -7.10
C LEU A 335 16.94 10.00 -7.21
N GLN A 336 16.64 10.63 -8.34
CA GLN A 336 16.81 12.08 -8.51
C GLN A 336 15.92 12.87 -7.53
N ARG A 337 14.68 12.43 -7.33
CA ARG A 337 13.78 13.03 -6.32
C ARG A 337 14.31 12.86 -4.90
N LEU A 338 14.87 11.69 -4.60
CA LEU A 338 15.51 11.43 -3.31
C LEU A 338 16.72 12.35 -3.10
N LYS A 339 17.60 12.49 -4.11
CA LYS A 339 18.73 13.45 -4.09
C LYS A 339 18.23 14.87 -3.81
N ASN A 340 17.19 15.32 -4.51
CA ASN A 340 16.62 16.66 -4.34
C ASN A 340 16.10 16.89 -2.91
N LEU A 341 15.49 15.90 -2.26
CA LEU A 341 15.05 16.01 -0.86
C LEU A 341 16.23 16.03 0.12
N VAL A 342 17.25 15.22 -0.15
CA VAL A 342 18.46 15.13 0.68
C VAL A 342 19.30 16.40 0.58
N LEU A 343 19.32 17.13 -0.55
CA LEU A 343 20.02 18.41 -0.65
C LEU A 343 19.63 19.39 0.46
N PHE A 344 18.37 19.39 0.89
CA PHE A 344 17.89 20.25 1.97
C PHE A 344 18.34 19.79 3.38
N SER A 345 18.83 18.55 3.51
CA SER A 345 19.28 17.99 4.79
C SER A 345 20.81 18.05 5.00
N ILE A 346 21.57 18.58 4.03
CA ILE A 346 23.05 18.57 4.06
C ILE A 346 23.61 19.55 5.10
N ASP A 347 23.05 20.76 5.24
CA ASP A 347 23.72 21.81 6.03
C ASP A 347 23.39 21.76 7.54
N HIS A 348 22.23 21.20 7.93
CA HIS A 348 21.79 21.18 9.34
C HIS A 348 21.08 19.90 9.78
N HIS A 349 21.04 18.85 8.96
CA HIS A 349 20.17 17.69 9.14
C HIS A 349 18.66 18.03 9.26
N ASN A 350 18.26 19.29 9.07
CA ASN A 350 16.88 19.73 9.27
C ASN A 350 16.07 19.54 7.99
N LEU A 351 14.93 18.85 8.10
CA LEU A 351 13.99 18.69 6.99
C LEU A 351 12.91 19.78 7.09
N PRO A 352 12.75 20.68 6.10
CA PRO A 352 11.71 21.72 6.14
C PRO A 352 10.30 21.13 6.20
N ASP A 353 9.38 21.74 6.97
CA ASP A 353 8.00 21.24 7.15
C ASP A 353 7.27 20.99 5.81
N ALA A 354 7.48 21.90 4.84
CA ALA A 354 6.93 21.78 3.48
C ALA A 354 7.36 20.52 2.72
N LYS A 355 8.48 19.90 3.11
CA LYS A 355 9.08 18.71 2.47
C LYS A 355 8.86 17.43 3.26
N VAL A 356 8.44 17.50 4.53
CA VAL A 356 8.21 16.32 5.39
C VAL A 356 7.16 15.38 4.81
N VAL A 357 6.06 15.92 4.27
CA VAL A 357 4.99 15.11 3.67
C VAL A 357 5.49 14.42 2.39
N GLN A 358 6.25 15.14 1.56
CA GLN A 358 6.84 14.61 0.34
C GLN A 358 7.83 13.49 0.66
N ALA A 359 8.73 13.71 1.62
CA ALA A 359 9.66 12.69 2.10
C ALA A 359 8.94 11.46 2.66
N SER A 360 7.90 11.65 3.48
CA SER A 360 7.08 10.55 4.01
C SER A 360 6.43 9.71 2.91
N SER A 361 5.88 10.36 1.88
CA SER A 361 5.27 9.67 0.74
C SER A 361 6.29 8.87 -0.08
N LEU A 362 7.49 9.44 -0.28
CA LEU A 362 8.57 8.78 -1.02
C LEU A 362 9.12 7.58 -0.25
N LEU A 363 9.37 7.71 1.06
CA LEU A 363 9.81 6.60 1.91
C LEU A 363 8.80 5.45 1.88
N ARG A 364 7.50 5.78 1.97
CA ARG A 364 6.43 4.79 1.89
C ARG A 364 6.42 4.08 0.53
N LEU A 365 6.64 4.81 -0.57
CA LEU A 365 6.77 4.22 -1.90
C LEU A 365 7.99 3.29 -2.01
N TYR A 366 9.16 3.68 -1.49
CA TYR A 366 10.35 2.82 -1.46
C TYR A 366 10.10 1.53 -0.65
N CYS A 367 9.38 1.61 0.48
CA CYS A 367 8.94 0.42 1.21
C CYS A 367 8.03 -0.48 0.36
N ALA A 368 7.08 0.10 -0.37
CA ALA A 368 6.17 -0.66 -1.24
C ALA A 368 6.91 -1.33 -2.39
N LEU A 369 7.82 -0.60 -3.07
CA LEU A 369 8.66 -1.14 -4.15
C LEU A 369 9.58 -2.26 -3.66
N ARG A 370 10.15 -2.12 -2.46
CA ARG A 370 10.99 -3.14 -1.83
C ARG A 370 10.20 -4.38 -1.41
N GLY A 371 9.04 -4.18 -0.80
CA GLY A 371 8.24 -5.23 -0.20
C GLY A 371 7.36 -6.00 -1.18
N ILE A 372 6.68 -5.28 -2.08
CA ILE A 372 5.74 -5.82 -3.07
C ILE A 372 6.46 -6.03 -4.42
N GLY A 373 7.19 -5.02 -4.88
CA GLY A 373 7.91 -5.04 -6.15
C GLY A 373 9.23 -5.83 -6.12
N GLY A 374 9.74 -6.19 -4.93
CA GLY A 374 10.99 -6.93 -4.79
C GLY A 374 12.24 -6.15 -5.23
N LEU A 375 12.17 -4.80 -5.26
CA LEU A 375 13.30 -3.92 -5.57
C LEU A 375 14.50 -4.25 -4.68
N ARG A 376 15.71 -4.30 -5.23
CA ARG A 376 16.94 -4.39 -4.43
C ARG A 376 17.61 -3.03 -4.43
N PHE A 377 17.84 -2.45 -3.27
CA PHE A 377 18.47 -1.15 -3.18
C PHE A 377 19.94 -1.23 -3.60
N ASN A 378 20.40 -0.24 -4.36
CA ASN A 378 21.81 -0.05 -4.69
C ASN A 378 22.48 0.78 -3.58
N GLU A 379 23.81 0.80 -3.53
CA GLU A 379 24.56 1.50 -2.46
C GLU A 379 24.22 3.00 -2.38
N GLU A 380 24.06 3.67 -3.53
CA GLU A 380 23.69 5.08 -3.58
C GLU A 380 22.30 5.33 -2.98
N GLU A 381 21.31 4.49 -3.32
CA GLU A 381 19.97 4.56 -2.74
C GLU A 381 19.98 4.30 -1.23
N ILE A 382 20.74 3.30 -0.77
CA ILE A 382 20.86 2.99 0.65
C ILE A 382 21.39 4.20 1.42
N ASN A 383 22.47 4.82 0.92
CA ASN A 383 23.08 5.98 1.57
C ASN A 383 22.15 7.18 1.62
N LEU A 384 21.46 7.49 0.52
CA LEU A 384 20.52 8.60 0.45
C LEU A 384 19.24 8.35 1.27
N LEU A 385 18.70 7.13 1.24
CA LEU A 385 17.55 6.74 2.06
C LEU A 385 17.89 6.86 3.54
N LEU A 386 19.06 6.35 3.95
CA LEU A 386 19.49 6.45 5.33
C LEU A 386 19.72 7.91 5.74
N GLN A 387 20.33 8.73 4.87
CA GLN A 387 20.52 10.17 5.13
C GLN A 387 19.18 10.91 5.27
N LEU A 388 18.17 10.57 4.45
CA LEU A 388 16.84 11.13 4.58
C LEU A 388 16.17 10.66 5.89
N LEU A 389 16.23 9.36 6.18
CA LEU A 389 15.65 8.77 7.39
C LEU A 389 16.21 9.39 8.67
N THR A 390 17.53 9.65 8.70
CA THR A 390 18.21 10.23 9.86
C THR A 390 18.18 11.76 9.90
N SER A 391 17.29 12.40 9.13
CA SER A 391 17.06 13.84 9.24
C SER A 391 16.21 14.18 10.48
N HIS A 392 16.31 15.42 10.92
CA HIS A 392 15.56 16.02 12.03
C HIS A 392 14.36 16.79 11.47
N PRO A 393 13.13 16.26 11.58
CA PRO A 393 11.94 16.98 11.18
C PRO A 393 11.53 18.02 12.24
N PRO A 394 10.73 19.03 11.88
CA PRO A 394 10.12 19.94 12.83
C PRO A 394 9.17 19.19 13.78
N PRO A 395 8.92 19.73 15.00
CA PRO A 395 7.94 19.19 15.95
C PRO A 395 6.51 19.49 15.49
N SER A 396 6.12 18.92 14.34
CA SER A 396 4.79 18.97 13.76
C SER A 396 4.19 17.55 13.70
N PRO A 397 2.85 17.40 13.60
CA PRO A 397 2.22 16.09 13.42
C PRO A 397 2.74 15.35 12.18
N ALA A 398 3.10 16.07 11.12
CA ALA A 398 3.72 15.51 9.92
C ALA A 398 5.14 14.99 10.22
N GLY A 399 5.92 15.74 11.02
CA GLY A 399 7.25 15.31 11.48
C GLY A 399 7.21 14.05 12.33
N ILE A 400 6.27 13.96 13.29
CA ILE A 400 6.05 12.76 14.09
C ILE A 400 5.75 11.55 13.21
N ARG A 401 4.86 11.70 12.23
CA ARG A 401 4.52 10.63 11.28
C ARG A 401 5.74 10.22 10.44
N PHE A 402 6.55 11.16 10.00
CA PHE A 402 7.79 10.89 9.28
C PHE A 402 8.75 10.03 10.11
N VAL A 403 8.97 10.38 11.39
CA VAL A 403 9.80 9.59 12.31
C VAL A 403 9.25 8.17 12.47
N SER A 404 7.95 8.02 12.73
CA SER A 404 7.33 6.69 12.88
C SER A 404 7.46 5.83 11.61
N LEU A 405 7.30 6.44 10.43
CA LEU A 405 7.53 5.77 9.14
C LEU A 405 9.00 5.38 8.98
N GLY A 406 9.93 6.26 9.37
CA GLY A 406 11.36 6.00 9.28
C GLY A 406 11.81 4.85 10.17
N LEU A 407 11.35 4.80 11.42
CA LEU A 407 11.57 3.67 12.32
C LEU A 407 11.02 2.35 11.73
N CYS A 408 9.82 2.38 11.16
CA CYS A 408 9.25 1.20 10.51
C CYS A 408 10.02 0.77 9.26
N MET A 409 10.55 1.72 8.49
CA MET A 409 11.37 1.41 7.32
C MET A 409 12.69 0.73 7.74
N LEU A 410 13.37 1.22 8.78
CA LEU A 410 14.56 0.56 9.33
C LEU A 410 14.28 -0.88 9.78
N LEU A 411 13.10 -1.12 10.38
CA LEU A 411 12.66 -2.47 10.77
C LEU A 411 12.28 -3.36 9.57
N ALA A 412 11.63 -2.79 8.55
CA ALA A 412 11.16 -3.53 7.38
C ALA A 412 12.28 -3.84 6.37
N CYS A 413 13.30 -2.97 6.29
CA CYS A 413 14.33 -2.98 5.27
C CYS A 413 15.74 -3.17 5.89
N PRO A 414 16.14 -4.41 6.24
CA PRO A 414 17.44 -4.67 6.87
C PRO A 414 18.64 -4.33 5.97
N SER A 415 18.43 -4.25 4.65
CA SER A 415 19.49 -3.88 3.69
C SER A 415 20.00 -2.46 3.87
N LEU A 416 19.35 -1.63 4.69
CA LEU A 416 19.82 -0.29 5.04
C LEU A 416 20.90 -0.29 6.12
N LEU A 417 21.12 -1.43 6.78
CA LEU A 417 21.98 -1.58 7.96
C LEU A 417 23.04 -2.66 7.71
N THR A 418 23.66 -2.67 6.53
CA THR A 418 24.63 -3.70 6.15
C THR A 418 26.05 -3.38 6.60
N THR A 419 26.41 -2.10 6.67
CA THR A 419 27.75 -1.65 7.09
C THR A 419 27.73 -1.07 8.51
N PRO A 420 28.86 -1.15 9.26
CA PRO A 420 28.92 -0.61 10.62
C PRO A 420 28.70 0.91 10.67
N ASP A 421 29.07 1.65 9.63
CA ASP A 421 28.83 3.10 9.55
C ASP A 421 27.35 3.43 9.39
N GLN A 422 26.61 2.65 8.59
CA GLN A 422 25.17 2.80 8.43
C GLN A 422 24.43 2.47 9.73
N GLU A 423 24.85 1.40 10.40
CA GLU A 423 24.31 1.00 11.69
C GLU A 423 24.55 2.08 12.75
N LYS A 424 25.77 2.61 12.85
CA LYS A 424 26.10 3.68 13.78
C LYS A 424 25.24 4.91 13.55
N ARG A 425 25.04 5.33 12.29
CA ARG A 425 24.17 6.45 11.95
C ARG A 425 22.73 6.24 12.40
N ALA A 426 22.18 5.03 12.18
CA ALA A 426 20.84 4.69 12.65
C ALA A 426 20.76 4.68 14.19
N THR A 427 21.76 4.13 14.87
CA THR A 427 21.84 4.13 16.35
C THR A 427 21.89 5.55 16.90
N ASP A 428 22.76 6.42 16.36
CA ASP A 428 22.90 7.82 16.78
C ASP A 428 21.57 8.60 16.61
N TRP A 429 20.87 8.36 15.51
CA TRP A 429 19.55 8.98 15.26
C TRP A 429 18.47 8.48 16.22
N ILE A 430 18.40 7.18 16.52
CA ILE A 430 17.44 6.65 17.49
C ILE A 430 17.76 7.17 18.91
N GLN A 431 19.04 7.30 19.27
CA GLN A 431 19.45 7.92 20.54
C GLN A 431 19.07 9.41 20.60
N TRP A 432 19.15 10.12 19.48
CA TRP A 432 18.65 11.49 19.40
C TRP A 432 17.13 11.57 19.61
N LEU A 433 16.35 10.69 18.97
CA LEU A 433 14.89 10.62 19.17
C LEU A 433 14.49 10.42 20.63
N LEU A 434 15.24 9.57 21.34
CA LEU A 434 15.04 9.34 22.78
C LEU A 434 15.26 10.57 23.64
N LYS A 435 16.23 11.43 23.28
CA LYS A 435 16.50 12.67 24.02
C LYS A 435 15.43 13.72 23.75
N GLU A 436 14.96 13.80 22.50
CA GLU A 436 14.02 14.82 22.03
C GLU A 436 12.53 14.48 22.24
N GLU A 437 12.20 13.29 22.75
CA GLU A 437 10.80 12.86 23.00
C GLU A 437 9.98 13.92 23.77
N SER A 438 10.58 14.52 24.81
CA SER A 438 9.93 15.52 25.65
C SER A 438 9.66 16.85 24.93
N HIS A 439 10.54 17.26 24.01
CA HIS A 439 10.41 18.48 23.22
C HIS A 439 9.31 18.35 22.15
N PHE A 440 9.24 17.19 21.48
CA PHE A 440 8.15 16.90 20.54
C PHE A 440 6.79 16.78 21.25
N GLY A 441 6.74 16.17 22.43
CA GLY A 441 5.49 16.00 23.18
C GLY A 441 4.91 17.31 23.75
N SER A 442 5.77 18.25 24.14
CA SER A 442 5.35 19.55 24.68
C SER A 442 4.91 20.53 23.60
N THR A 443 5.55 20.50 22.42
CA THR A 443 5.31 21.49 21.35
C THR A 443 4.17 21.09 20.41
N SER A 444 3.95 19.79 20.18
CA SER A 444 3.03 19.33 19.15
C SER A 444 1.56 19.26 19.60
N GLY A 445 1.27 19.39 20.90
CA GLY A 445 -0.07 19.26 21.49
C GLY A 445 -0.71 17.85 21.35
N VAL A 446 -0.02 16.93 20.68
CA VAL A 446 -0.34 15.51 20.55
C VAL A 446 0.60 14.77 21.50
N ASN A 447 0.06 14.02 22.47
CA ASN A 447 0.86 13.17 23.35
C ASN A 447 1.80 12.30 22.48
N ALA A 448 3.10 12.47 22.66
CA ALA A 448 4.15 12.02 21.74
C ALA A 448 4.06 10.52 21.38
N SER A 449 3.67 10.19 20.14
CA SER A 449 3.39 8.81 19.74
C SER A 449 4.65 7.97 19.41
N PHE A 450 5.78 8.60 19.05
CA PHE A 450 6.97 7.84 18.63
C PHE A 450 7.81 7.36 19.81
N GLY A 451 7.82 8.07 20.95
CA GLY A 451 8.49 7.62 22.18
C GLY A 451 7.84 6.34 22.71
N GLU A 452 6.52 6.35 22.82
CA GLU A 452 5.72 5.16 23.14
C GLU A 452 5.95 4.02 22.14
N MET A 453 6.08 4.32 20.85
CA MET A 453 6.40 3.34 19.81
C MET A 453 7.81 2.75 19.97
N LEU A 454 8.82 3.56 20.28
CA LEU A 454 10.19 3.09 20.55
C LEU A 454 10.23 2.17 21.77
N LEU A 455 9.55 2.57 22.85
CA LEU A 455 9.36 1.74 24.04
C LEU A 455 8.68 0.42 23.69
N LEU A 456 7.57 0.46 22.94
CA LEU A 456 6.83 -0.72 22.52
C LEU A 456 7.70 -1.68 21.68
N ILE A 457 8.47 -1.15 20.73
CA ILE A 457 9.43 -1.92 19.92
C ILE A 457 10.49 -2.59 20.82
N ALA A 458 11.09 -1.83 21.74
CA ALA A 458 12.09 -2.35 22.67
C ALA A 458 11.54 -3.50 23.52
N ILE A 459 10.34 -3.31 24.06
CA ILE A 459 9.61 -4.28 24.84
C ILE A 459 9.33 -5.57 24.05
N HIS A 460 8.90 -5.44 22.80
CA HIS A 460 8.67 -6.60 21.94
C HIS A 460 9.94 -7.36 21.59
N PHE A 461 11.05 -6.64 21.39
CA PHE A 461 12.36 -7.27 21.16
C PHE A 461 12.84 -8.06 22.39
N HIS A 462 12.68 -7.50 23.60
CA HIS A 462 13.02 -8.16 24.86
C HIS A 462 12.12 -9.37 25.17
N SER A 463 10.86 -9.33 24.74
CA SER A 463 9.92 -10.45 24.88
C SER A 463 9.95 -11.46 23.72
N ASN A 464 10.87 -11.30 22.77
CA ASN A 464 10.98 -12.13 21.58
C ASN A 464 9.69 -12.21 20.74
N GLN A 465 8.84 -11.20 20.79
CA GLN A 465 7.56 -11.16 20.08
C GLN A 465 7.66 -10.49 18.71
N MET A 466 8.31 -11.16 17.76
CA MET A 466 8.53 -10.61 16.42
C MET A 466 7.24 -10.40 15.61
N SER A 467 6.18 -11.16 15.88
CA SER A 467 4.87 -11.01 15.22
C SER A 467 4.24 -9.65 15.52
N SER A 468 4.29 -9.21 16.78
CA SER A 468 3.72 -7.93 17.20
C SER A 468 4.48 -6.74 16.61
N ILE A 469 5.81 -6.85 16.46
CA ILE A 469 6.62 -5.84 15.75
C ILE A 469 6.21 -5.78 14.28
N THR A 470 6.01 -6.95 13.67
CA THR A 470 5.58 -7.05 12.27
C THR A 470 4.20 -6.41 12.07
N GLU A 471 3.25 -6.65 12.97
CA GLU A 471 1.93 -6.00 12.96
C GLU A 471 2.00 -4.48 13.17
N LEU A 472 2.85 -4.02 14.10
CA LEU A 472 3.09 -2.58 14.33
C LEU A 472 3.63 -1.89 13.07
N VAL A 473 4.62 -2.52 12.42
CA VAL A 473 5.20 -2.02 11.17
C VAL A 473 4.15 -1.98 10.06
N PHE A 474 3.28 -2.99 9.96
CA PHE A 474 2.20 -3.01 8.96
C PHE A 474 1.14 -1.94 9.19
N SER A 475 0.75 -1.76 10.45
CA SER A 475 -0.21 -0.72 10.84
C SER A 475 0.33 0.67 10.49
N THR A 476 1.61 0.91 10.78
CA THR A 476 2.25 2.23 10.57
C THR A 476 2.54 2.51 9.09
N LEU A 477 3.07 1.55 8.33
CA LEU A 477 3.32 1.70 6.90
C LEU A 477 2.04 1.60 6.06
N GLY A 478 0.96 1.05 6.62
CA GLY A 478 -0.29 0.76 5.93
C GLY A 478 -0.12 -0.25 4.78
N MET A 479 0.80 -1.22 4.94
CA MET A 479 1.06 -2.27 3.95
C MET A 479 1.64 -3.52 4.61
N ARG A 480 1.35 -4.70 4.06
CA ARG A 480 1.87 -5.99 4.56
C ARG A 480 3.11 -6.40 3.77
N ILE A 481 4.28 -6.27 4.38
CA ILE A 481 5.57 -6.69 3.80
C ILE A 481 6.09 -7.91 4.56
N PRO A 482 6.47 -9.02 3.92
CA PRO A 482 7.00 -10.16 4.66
C PRO A 482 8.35 -9.83 5.33
N ILE A 483 8.34 -9.65 6.66
CA ILE A 483 9.54 -9.45 7.47
C ILE A 483 9.96 -10.80 8.07
N ARG A 484 11.14 -11.29 7.70
CA ARG A 484 11.70 -12.54 8.27
C ARG A 484 12.33 -12.25 9.64
N SER A 485 12.26 -13.20 10.57
CA SER A 485 12.86 -13.07 11.91
C SER A 485 14.37 -12.76 11.88
N ASN A 486 15.11 -13.39 10.95
CA ASN A 486 16.55 -13.13 10.78
C ASN A 486 16.85 -11.69 10.35
N ASN A 487 15.93 -11.04 9.64
CA ASN A 487 16.10 -9.65 9.18
C ASN A 487 16.07 -8.67 10.35
N LEU A 488 15.37 -9.02 11.43
CA LEU A 488 15.25 -8.18 12.62
C LEU A 488 16.39 -8.39 13.61
N ALA A 489 17.31 -9.34 13.38
CA ALA A 489 18.36 -9.67 14.34
C ALA A 489 19.26 -8.45 14.66
N ARG A 490 19.67 -7.69 13.63
CA ARG A 490 20.51 -6.49 13.82
C ARG A 490 19.77 -5.41 14.61
N MET A 491 18.55 -5.08 14.19
CA MET A 491 17.71 -4.11 14.90
C MET A 491 17.41 -4.54 16.33
N LYS A 492 17.19 -5.83 16.56
CA LYS A 492 17.02 -6.39 17.91
C LYS A 492 18.26 -6.17 18.77
N THR A 493 19.47 -6.37 18.21
CA THR A 493 20.72 -6.10 18.94
C THR A 493 20.86 -4.61 19.27
N ILE A 494 20.65 -3.73 18.29
CA ILE A 494 20.71 -2.27 18.50
C ILE A 494 19.73 -1.85 19.61
N PHE A 495 18.48 -2.30 19.54
CA PHE A 495 17.48 -1.97 20.56
C PHE A 495 17.79 -2.60 21.91
N THR A 496 18.16 -3.88 22.00
CA THR A 496 18.29 -4.57 23.30
C THR A 496 19.66 -4.40 23.97
N GLN A 497 20.72 -4.11 23.22
CA GLN A 497 22.09 -4.06 23.74
C GLN A 497 22.70 -2.65 23.73
N GLU A 498 22.32 -1.78 22.80
CA GLU A 498 22.93 -0.45 22.67
C GLU A 498 22.03 0.66 23.23
N ILE A 499 20.75 0.66 22.84
CA ILE A 499 19.83 1.78 23.11
C ILE A 499 18.99 1.52 24.35
N PHE A 500 18.21 0.44 24.34
CA PHE A 500 17.31 0.05 25.41
C PHE A 500 17.83 -1.21 26.09
N THR A 501 18.98 -1.07 26.76
CA THR A 501 19.53 -2.15 27.59
C THR A 501 18.50 -2.63 28.60
N ASP A 502 18.61 -3.89 29.05
CA ASP A 502 17.75 -4.43 30.11
C ASP A 502 17.68 -3.48 31.31
N GLN A 503 18.79 -2.80 31.66
CA GLN A 503 18.85 -1.83 32.74
C GLN A 503 17.94 -0.62 32.50
N ILE A 504 18.03 0.01 31.33
CA ILE A 504 17.26 1.20 30.98
C ILE A 504 15.77 0.86 30.87
N VAL A 505 15.43 -0.24 30.21
CA VAL A 505 14.02 -0.67 30.08
C VAL A 505 13.42 -1.00 31.45
N THR A 506 14.18 -1.67 32.32
CA THR A 506 13.73 -1.97 33.68
C THR A 506 13.50 -0.69 34.49
N ALA A 507 14.37 0.30 34.36
CA ALA A 507 14.21 1.60 35.04
C ALA A 507 13.04 2.43 34.49
N HIS A 508 12.72 2.32 33.20
CA HIS A 508 11.55 2.97 32.60
C HIS A 508 10.24 2.24 32.89
N ALA A 509 10.28 0.92 33.08
CA ALA A 509 9.10 0.09 33.28
C ALA A 509 8.22 0.56 34.46
N ILE A 510 8.82 1.08 35.53
CA ILE A 510 8.09 1.62 36.69
C ILE A 510 7.34 2.93 36.40
N LYS A 511 7.76 3.70 35.39
CA LYS A 511 7.14 4.96 34.99
C LYS A 511 5.96 4.76 34.05
N VAL A 512 5.89 3.59 33.39
CA VAL A 512 4.80 3.25 32.48
C VAL A 512 3.49 3.13 33.28
N PRO A 513 2.41 3.82 32.89
CA PRO A 513 1.14 3.74 33.60
C PRO A 513 0.58 2.31 33.53
N VAL A 514 -0.14 1.92 34.59
CA VAL A 514 -0.87 0.65 34.61
C VAL A 514 -1.99 0.66 33.59
N THR A 515 -2.29 -0.51 33.02
CA THR A 515 -3.42 -0.69 32.10
C THR A 515 -4.72 -0.58 32.88
N LYS A 516 -5.47 0.50 32.65
CA LYS A 516 -6.79 0.74 33.25
C LYS A 516 -7.80 -0.27 32.71
N ASN A 517 -8.65 -0.81 33.59
CA ASN A 517 -9.70 -1.78 33.25
C ASN A 517 -9.18 -2.99 32.45
N LEU A 518 -8.04 -3.56 32.86
CA LEU A 518 -7.45 -4.72 32.19
C LEU A 518 -8.42 -5.91 32.23
N SER A 519 -8.78 -6.45 31.06
CA SER A 519 -9.64 -7.63 30.89
C SER A 519 -9.19 -8.47 29.71
N ARG A 520 -9.72 -9.70 29.57
CA ARG A 520 -9.46 -10.60 28.44
C ARG A 520 -9.82 -9.97 27.08
N ASN A 521 -10.73 -9.00 27.07
CA ASN A 521 -11.19 -8.34 25.85
C ASN A 521 -10.19 -7.31 25.32
N VAL A 522 -9.19 -6.93 26.12
CA VAL A 522 -8.15 -5.99 25.69
C VAL A 522 -7.15 -6.74 24.83
N THR A 523 -7.15 -6.45 23.53
CA THR A 523 -6.26 -7.06 22.54
C THR A 523 -4.95 -6.29 22.39
N GLY A 524 -3.89 -6.97 21.99
CA GLY A 524 -2.57 -6.39 21.75
C GLY A 524 -1.61 -6.58 22.92
N PHE A 525 -0.37 -6.12 22.75
CA PHE A 525 0.65 -6.27 23.78
C PHE A 525 0.66 -5.09 24.73
N LEU A 526 0.16 -5.37 25.92
CA LEU A 526 0.00 -4.40 27.00
C LEU A 526 1.26 -4.34 27.87
N PRO A 527 1.52 -3.22 28.59
CA PRO A 527 2.63 -3.09 29.54
C PRO A 527 2.80 -4.27 30.49
N VAL A 528 1.70 -4.87 30.93
CA VAL A 528 1.67 -6.05 31.81
C VAL A 528 2.48 -7.25 31.27
N HIS A 529 2.51 -7.44 29.95
CA HIS A 529 3.29 -8.52 29.33
C HIS A 529 4.80 -8.23 29.36
N CYS A 530 5.19 -6.97 29.21
CA CYS A 530 6.57 -6.54 29.39
C CYS A 530 7.04 -6.80 30.81
N ILE A 531 6.26 -6.33 31.79
CA ILE A 531 6.58 -6.49 33.20
C ILE A 531 6.70 -7.97 33.56
N HIS A 532 5.78 -8.82 33.08
CA HIS A 532 5.87 -10.27 33.24
C HIS A 532 7.18 -10.83 32.70
N GLN A 533 7.59 -10.44 31.49
CA GLN A 533 8.83 -10.92 30.88
C GLN A 533 10.09 -10.44 31.63
N LEU A 534 10.14 -9.16 32.01
CA LEU A 534 11.25 -8.58 32.78
C LEU A 534 11.37 -9.19 34.17
N LEU A 535 10.25 -9.51 34.81
CA LEU A 535 10.22 -10.27 36.06
C LEU A 535 10.72 -11.70 35.85
N LYS A 536 10.32 -12.36 34.75
CA LYS A 536 10.73 -13.73 34.41
C LYS A 536 12.24 -13.81 34.15
N SER A 537 12.84 -12.80 33.53
CA SER A 537 14.29 -12.69 33.31
C SER A 537 15.07 -12.20 34.54
N ARG A 538 14.40 -11.94 35.67
CA ARG A 538 14.99 -11.40 36.91
C ARG A 538 15.64 -10.01 36.73
N ALA A 539 15.23 -9.24 35.73
CA ALA A 539 15.82 -7.93 35.44
C ALA A 539 15.63 -6.93 36.61
N PHE A 540 14.43 -6.86 37.19
CA PHE A 540 14.14 -5.99 38.35
C PHE A 540 15.06 -6.27 39.55
N THR A 541 15.33 -7.56 39.83
CA THR A 541 16.26 -7.97 40.90
C THR A 541 17.71 -7.65 40.53
N LYS A 542 18.11 -7.93 39.28
CA LYS A 542 19.47 -7.69 38.78
C LYS A 542 19.86 -6.22 38.83
N TYR A 543 18.94 -5.32 38.50
CA TYR A 543 19.18 -3.87 38.43
C TYR A 543 18.66 -3.09 39.63
N LYS A 544 18.19 -3.79 40.67
CA LYS A 544 17.68 -3.19 41.91
C LYS A 544 16.57 -2.14 41.69
N VAL A 545 15.62 -2.42 40.80
CA VAL A 545 14.46 -1.57 40.55
C VAL A 545 13.22 -2.14 41.26
N PRO A 546 12.59 -1.42 42.20
CA PRO A 546 11.40 -1.90 42.91
C PRO A 546 10.15 -1.81 42.03
N ILE A 547 9.41 -2.92 41.90
CA ILE A 547 8.20 -3.02 41.04
C ILE A 547 6.88 -3.25 41.81
N LYS A 548 6.94 -3.40 43.14
CA LYS A 548 5.79 -3.71 44.03
C LYS A 548 4.58 -2.81 43.75
N GLU A 549 4.79 -1.50 43.78
CA GLU A 549 3.73 -0.49 43.61
C GLU A 549 3.02 -0.61 42.26
N TRP A 550 3.77 -0.90 41.19
CA TRP A 550 3.21 -1.06 39.86
C TRP A 550 2.32 -2.31 39.79
N ILE A 551 2.80 -3.44 40.32
CA ILE A 551 2.05 -4.71 40.35
C ILE A 551 0.76 -4.54 41.17
N TYR A 552 0.85 -3.93 42.35
CA TYR A 552 -0.31 -3.67 43.21
C TYR A 552 -1.35 -2.79 42.49
N LYS A 553 -0.93 -1.67 41.88
CA LYS A 553 -1.82 -0.79 41.10
C LYS A 553 -2.44 -1.51 39.91
N GLN A 554 -1.69 -2.37 39.21
CA GLN A 554 -2.20 -3.13 38.07
C GLN A 554 -3.26 -4.16 38.49
N ILE A 555 -3.07 -4.85 39.62
CA ILE A 555 -4.07 -5.76 40.19
C ILE A 555 -5.36 -5.00 40.54
N CYS A 556 -5.24 -3.81 41.12
CA CYS A 556 -6.38 -2.95 41.47
C CYS A 556 -7.14 -2.42 40.24
N CYS A 557 -6.47 -2.29 39.09
CA CYS A 557 -7.06 -1.80 37.84
C CYS A 557 -7.61 -2.91 36.92
N THR A 558 -7.71 -4.16 37.41
CA THR A 558 -8.18 -5.30 36.61
C THR A 558 -9.69 -5.51 36.79
N VAL A 559 -10.38 -5.85 35.70
CA VAL A 559 -11.83 -6.10 35.64
C VAL A 559 -12.13 -7.46 34.97
N PRO A 560 -13.30 -8.08 35.22
CA PRO A 560 -13.67 -9.30 34.53
C PRO A 560 -14.11 -9.02 33.07
N PRO A 561 -13.93 -9.96 32.12
CA PRO A 561 -13.29 -11.27 32.25
C PRO A 561 -11.77 -11.17 32.45
N LEU A 562 -11.20 -12.09 33.24
CA LEU A 562 -9.79 -12.03 33.67
C LEU A 562 -8.81 -12.24 32.50
N HIS A 563 -7.80 -11.36 32.43
CA HIS A 563 -6.73 -11.45 31.46
C HIS A 563 -5.75 -12.62 31.79
N PRO A 564 -5.42 -13.51 30.84
CA PRO A 564 -4.69 -14.77 31.10
C PRO A 564 -3.26 -14.59 31.63
N VAL A 565 -2.61 -13.45 31.37
CA VAL A 565 -1.25 -13.16 31.87
C VAL A 565 -1.17 -12.94 33.38
N LEU A 566 -2.28 -12.58 34.04
CA LEU A 566 -2.24 -12.12 35.44
C LEU A 566 -1.86 -13.20 36.45
N PRO A 567 -2.41 -14.44 36.39
CA PRO A 567 -1.94 -15.51 37.28
C PRO A 567 -0.43 -15.78 37.14
N ALA A 568 0.07 -15.85 35.89
CA ALA A 568 1.49 -16.06 35.62
C ALA A 568 2.36 -14.88 36.10
N LEU A 569 1.90 -13.64 35.95
CA LEU A 569 2.58 -12.46 36.47
C LEU A 569 2.73 -12.53 38.00
N ILE A 570 1.65 -12.89 38.70
CA ILE A 570 1.65 -13.03 40.17
C ILE A 570 2.61 -14.13 40.59
N GLU A 571 2.62 -15.27 39.90
CA GLU A 571 3.52 -16.39 40.17
C GLU A 571 4.99 -15.99 40.03
N VAL A 572 5.36 -15.36 38.91
CA VAL A 572 6.74 -14.91 38.68
C VAL A 572 7.13 -13.82 39.70
N TYR A 573 6.20 -12.94 40.07
CA TYR A 573 6.43 -11.93 41.10
C TYR A 573 6.68 -12.57 42.48
N VAL A 574 5.85 -13.52 42.92
CA VAL A 574 6.06 -14.27 44.18
C VAL A 574 7.41 -14.97 44.18
N ASN A 575 7.76 -15.65 43.08
CA ASN A 575 9.07 -16.28 42.91
C ASN A 575 10.22 -15.26 42.96
N SER A 576 10.00 -14.04 42.46
CA SER A 576 11.00 -12.96 42.51
C SER A 576 11.26 -12.43 43.91
N VAL A 577 10.25 -12.46 44.79
CA VAL A 577 10.33 -12.05 46.19
C VAL A 577 10.95 -13.17 47.04
N LEU A 578 10.55 -14.43 46.83
CA LEU A 578 10.92 -15.53 47.71
C LEU A 578 12.19 -16.28 47.30
N ILE A 579 12.40 -16.52 46.01
CA ILE A 579 13.48 -17.37 45.52
C ILE A 579 14.68 -16.48 45.15
N PRO A 580 15.84 -16.61 45.83
CA PRO A 580 17.03 -15.82 45.52
C PRO A 580 17.63 -16.18 44.16
N SER A 581 18.34 -15.24 43.55
CA SER A 581 19.05 -15.48 42.28
C SER A 581 20.28 -16.36 42.53
N SER A 582 20.57 -17.27 41.61
CA SER A 582 21.68 -18.24 41.71
C SER A 582 23.08 -17.62 41.74
N LYS A 583 23.21 -16.30 41.64
CA LYS A 583 24.47 -15.55 41.75
C LYS A 583 24.53 -14.71 43.03
N GLY A 584 24.82 -15.35 44.17
CA GLY A 584 25.49 -14.75 45.34
C GLY A 584 24.85 -13.57 46.10
N SER A 585 23.78 -12.93 45.61
CA SER A 585 23.10 -11.84 46.33
C SER A 585 21.94 -12.38 47.16
N ILE A 586 22.06 -12.30 48.48
CA ILE A 586 21.02 -12.69 49.45
C ILE A 586 19.82 -11.73 49.40
N ASP A 587 20.03 -10.52 48.88
CA ASP A 587 18.99 -9.48 48.81
C ASP A 587 18.09 -9.61 47.59
N THR A 588 16.79 -9.72 47.84
CA THR A 588 15.76 -9.52 46.82
C THR A 588 15.30 -8.08 46.86
N THR A 589 15.43 -7.37 45.74
CA THR A 589 14.92 -6.00 45.58
C THR A 589 13.40 -5.92 45.70
N ASN A 590 12.69 -6.98 45.31
CA ASN A 590 11.24 -6.99 45.31
C ASN A 590 10.73 -7.34 46.72
N GLU A 591 9.88 -6.45 47.25
CA GLU A 591 9.24 -6.62 48.54
C GLU A 591 7.87 -7.29 48.40
N PRO A 592 7.42 -8.05 49.42
CA PRO A 592 6.06 -8.55 49.48
C PRO A 592 5.05 -7.41 49.70
N ILE A 593 3.82 -7.59 49.22
CA ILE A 593 2.72 -6.64 49.42
C ILE A 593 2.40 -6.56 50.93
N THR A 594 2.08 -5.38 51.44
CA THR A 594 1.85 -5.19 52.88
C THR A 594 0.49 -5.72 53.34
N GLU A 595 0.33 -6.00 54.65
CA GLU A 595 -0.99 -6.43 55.16
C GLU A 595 -2.01 -5.30 55.01
N ASP A 596 -1.59 -4.06 55.27
CA ASP A 596 -2.42 -2.86 55.13
C ASP A 596 -2.84 -2.61 53.67
N GLU A 597 -1.93 -2.77 52.71
CA GLU A 597 -2.23 -2.67 51.27
C GLU A 597 -3.29 -3.69 50.84
N ILE A 598 -3.21 -4.91 51.35
CA ILE A 598 -4.17 -5.96 51.04
C ILE A 598 -5.52 -5.65 51.72
N LEU A 599 -5.51 -5.31 53.01
CA LEU A 599 -6.71 -4.92 53.75
C LEU A 599 -7.39 -3.68 53.15
N ALA A 600 -6.67 -2.73 52.55
CA ALA A 600 -7.25 -1.57 51.88
C ALA A 600 -8.17 -1.96 50.71
N VAL A 601 -7.91 -3.09 50.04
CA VAL A 601 -8.78 -3.62 48.97
C VAL A 601 -9.99 -4.34 49.53
N PHE A 602 -9.84 -5.03 50.67
CA PHE A 602 -10.92 -5.78 51.33
C PHE A 602 -11.83 -4.92 52.23
N SER A 603 -11.32 -3.83 52.82
CA SER A 603 -12.06 -2.89 53.67
C SER A 603 -13.05 -2.02 52.89
N LYS A 604 -12.82 -1.86 51.58
CA LYS A 604 -13.76 -1.24 50.64
C LYS A 604 -14.88 -2.19 50.18
N SER A 605 -14.89 -3.44 50.68
CA SER A 605 -15.96 -4.43 50.49
C SER A 605 -17.02 -4.29 51.59
N VAL A 606 -18.28 -4.59 51.28
CA VAL A 606 -19.49 -4.40 52.12
C VAL A 606 -19.42 -5.12 53.50
N PHE A 607 -18.38 -5.91 53.78
CA PHE A 607 -18.30 -6.85 54.90
C PHE A 607 -17.42 -6.41 56.08
N MET A 608 -16.73 -5.25 56.01
CA MET A 608 -15.95 -4.75 57.15
C MET A 608 -16.72 -3.64 57.90
N PRO A 609 -16.87 -3.70 59.24
CA PRO A 609 -17.40 -2.58 60.00
C PRO A 609 -16.51 -1.36 59.78
N GLN A 610 -17.07 -0.24 59.33
CA GLN A 610 -16.36 1.02 59.26
C GLN A 610 -16.05 1.50 60.69
N GLU A 611 -14.86 1.24 61.19
CA GLU A 611 -14.31 2.06 62.27
C GLU A 611 -13.97 3.43 61.65
N GLN A 612 -14.79 4.42 62.00
CA GLN A 612 -14.60 5.81 61.62
C GLN A 612 -13.26 6.29 62.21
N ASN A 613 -12.24 6.51 61.37
CA ASN A 613 -11.38 7.69 61.45
C ASN A 613 -10.33 7.79 60.33
N THR A 614 -10.04 9.05 59.99
CA THR A 614 -8.90 9.61 59.22
C THR A 614 -8.88 9.51 57.68
N CYS A 615 -9.34 10.62 57.08
CA CYS A 615 -8.58 11.58 56.26
C CYS A 615 -7.73 11.13 55.03
N LEU A 616 -8.00 11.85 53.93
CA LEU A 616 -7.15 12.29 52.81
C LEU A 616 -7.08 11.42 51.53
N GLU A 617 -7.58 12.04 50.45
CA GLU A 617 -7.31 11.86 49.02
C GLU A 617 -7.18 10.41 48.47
N ALA A 618 -8.25 9.90 47.85
CA ALA A 618 -8.11 8.83 46.87
C ALA A 618 -9.28 8.81 45.86
N ASP A 619 -9.02 9.33 44.67
CA ASP A 619 -9.87 9.30 43.47
C ASP A 619 -9.95 7.89 42.83
N LEU A 620 -10.10 6.84 43.66
CA LEU A 620 -10.03 5.43 43.25
C LEU A 620 -11.36 4.71 43.54
N LYS A 621 -12.02 4.26 42.46
CA LYS A 621 -13.25 3.46 42.39
C LYS A 621 -13.35 2.34 43.45
N PRO A 622 -14.57 1.88 43.81
CA PRO A 622 -14.78 0.73 44.71
C PRO A 622 -14.00 -0.50 44.25
N SER A 623 -13.40 -1.24 45.18
CA SER A 623 -12.55 -2.38 44.88
C SER A 623 -13.33 -3.46 44.14
N SER A 624 -12.81 -3.91 42.99
CA SER A 624 -13.47 -4.95 42.19
C SER A 624 -13.27 -6.32 42.85
N LEU A 625 -14.28 -7.20 42.74
CA LEU A 625 -14.18 -8.62 43.12
C LEU A 625 -12.94 -9.28 42.49
N THR A 626 -12.58 -8.88 41.27
CA THR A 626 -11.39 -9.37 40.56
C THR A 626 -10.10 -9.07 41.31
N SER A 627 -9.92 -7.85 41.82
CA SER A 627 -8.74 -7.47 42.61
C SER A 627 -8.68 -8.25 43.93
N GLN A 628 -9.82 -8.47 44.58
CA GLN A 628 -9.93 -9.29 45.80
C GLN A 628 -9.51 -10.74 45.55
N LEU A 629 -9.99 -11.35 44.45
CA LEU A 629 -9.62 -12.72 44.07
C LEU A 629 -8.14 -12.86 43.68
N LEU A 630 -7.57 -11.87 42.98
CA LEU A 630 -6.15 -11.87 42.60
C LEU A 630 -5.23 -11.71 43.82
N LEU A 631 -5.61 -10.88 44.80
CA LEU A 631 -4.85 -10.74 46.05
C LEU A 631 -4.97 -11.98 46.94
N LEU A 632 -6.15 -12.62 46.97
CA LEU A 632 -6.31 -13.92 47.64
C LEU A 632 -5.42 -14.99 46.99
N TYR A 633 -5.39 -15.03 45.65
CA TYR A 633 -4.50 -15.92 44.91
C TYR A 633 -3.01 -15.64 45.24
N TYR A 634 -2.61 -14.37 45.23
CA TYR A 634 -1.24 -13.97 45.62
C TYR A 634 -0.89 -14.45 47.03
N LEU A 635 -1.77 -14.25 48.03
CA LEU A 635 -1.54 -14.66 49.40
C LEU A 635 -1.34 -16.18 49.53
N LEU A 636 -2.28 -16.95 48.97
CA LEU A 636 -2.22 -18.41 49.04
C LEU A 636 -0.99 -18.95 48.30
N LEU A 637 -0.66 -18.38 47.14
CA LEU A 637 0.52 -18.77 46.37
C LEU A 637 1.82 -18.41 47.08
N TYR A 638 1.87 -17.26 47.76
CA TYR A 638 3.02 -16.84 48.55
C TYR A 638 3.26 -17.78 49.73
N GLU A 639 2.21 -18.16 50.45
CA GLU A 639 2.28 -19.13 51.55
C GLU A 639 2.77 -20.50 51.05
N ASP A 640 2.19 -21.00 49.95
CA ASP A 640 2.59 -22.25 49.31
C ASP A 640 4.07 -22.25 48.92
N THR A 641 4.49 -21.23 48.18
CA THR A 641 5.87 -21.09 47.68
C THR A 641 6.86 -20.94 48.84
N ARG A 642 6.49 -20.22 49.90
CA ARG A 642 7.33 -20.07 51.10
C ARG A 642 7.52 -21.41 51.80
N LEU A 643 6.44 -22.17 51.98
CA LEU A 643 6.49 -23.48 52.63
C LEU A 643 7.29 -24.49 51.80
N SER A 644 7.10 -24.52 50.49
CA SER A 644 7.88 -25.40 49.59
C SER A 644 9.37 -25.10 49.62
N ASN A 645 9.77 -23.83 49.76
CA ASN A 645 11.18 -23.40 49.75
C ASN A 645 11.77 -23.17 51.14
N MET A 646 11.07 -23.56 52.21
CA MET A 646 11.45 -23.26 53.60
C MET A 646 12.85 -23.78 53.97
N LYS A 647 13.24 -24.96 53.47
CA LYS A 647 14.56 -25.55 53.70
C LYS A 647 15.68 -24.63 53.19
N THR A 648 15.52 -24.06 52.00
CA THR A 648 16.48 -23.16 51.37
C THR A 648 16.50 -21.78 52.05
N ILE A 649 15.34 -21.31 52.52
CA ILE A 649 15.22 -20.04 53.24
C ILE A 649 15.96 -20.11 54.60
N LEU A 650 15.77 -21.21 55.34
CA LEU A 650 16.44 -21.46 56.62
C LEU A 650 17.94 -21.66 56.45
N ALA A 651 18.37 -22.38 55.39
CA ALA A 651 19.79 -22.59 55.11
C ALA A 651 20.55 -21.28 54.81
N ASN A 652 19.86 -20.26 54.31
CA ASN A 652 20.43 -18.96 53.96
C ASN A 652 20.17 -17.86 55.02
N ASP A 653 19.66 -18.22 56.20
CA ASP A 653 19.28 -17.30 57.31
C ASP A 653 18.43 -16.09 56.86
N ARG A 654 17.55 -16.29 55.88
CA ARG A 654 16.83 -15.20 55.24
C ARG A 654 15.51 -14.91 55.94
N LYS A 655 15.34 -13.66 56.40
CA LYS A 655 14.10 -13.18 57.00
C LYS A 655 13.05 -12.91 55.94
N VAL A 656 12.15 -13.88 55.73
CA VAL A 656 11.01 -13.77 54.82
C VAL A 656 9.76 -13.38 55.60
N LYS A 657 8.96 -12.46 55.04
CA LYS A 657 7.71 -12.01 55.68
C LYS A 657 6.73 -13.19 55.84
N ARG A 658 6.18 -13.31 57.05
CA ARG A 658 5.09 -14.22 57.39
C ARG A 658 3.83 -13.40 57.64
N TYR A 659 2.75 -13.70 56.93
CA TYR A 659 1.48 -13.04 57.15
C TYR A 659 0.87 -13.51 58.48
N SER A 660 0.31 -12.57 59.25
CA SER A 660 -0.24 -12.86 60.56
C SER A 660 -1.54 -13.70 60.45
N PRO A 661 -1.76 -14.68 61.33
CA PRO A 661 -2.99 -15.48 61.31
C PRO A 661 -4.23 -14.62 61.61
N GLN A 662 -4.06 -13.55 62.40
CA GLN A 662 -5.11 -12.56 62.67
C GLN A 662 -5.52 -11.78 61.42
N PHE A 663 -4.57 -11.47 60.53
CA PHE A 663 -4.85 -10.84 59.24
C PHE A 663 -5.62 -11.79 58.30
N ILE A 664 -5.18 -13.04 58.17
CA ILE A 664 -5.84 -14.03 57.31
C ILE A 664 -7.29 -14.26 57.74
N ALA A 665 -7.55 -14.31 59.05
CA ALA A 665 -8.90 -14.46 59.60
C ALA A 665 -9.87 -13.32 59.22
N LYS A 666 -9.35 -12.13 58.88
CA LYS A 666 -10.15 -11.00 58.41
C LYS A 666 -10.58 -11.14 56.94
N ILE A 667 -9.96 -12.03 56.17
CA ILE A 667 -10.27 -12.17 54.74
C ILE A 667 -11.43 -13.16 54.57
N PRO A 668 -12.54 -12.77 53.90
CA PRO A 668 -13.69 -13.65 53.69
C PRO A 668 -13.42 -14.67 52.56
N VAL A 669 -12.48 -15.59 52.79
CA VAL A 669 -11.98 -16.55 51.79
C VAL A 669 -13.12 -17.37 51.17
N PHE A 670 -14.01 -17.92 52.00
CA PHE A 670 -15.11 -18.78 51.55
C PHE A 670 -16.08 -18.05 50.59
N TYR A 671 -16.49 -16.83 50.95
CA TYR A 671 -17.37 -15.99 50.14
C TYR A 671 -16.77 -15.67 48.76
N LEU A 672 -15.48 -15.34 48.71
CA LEU A 672 -14.79 -15.02 47.47
C LEU A 672 -14.76 -16.22 46.52
N ILE A 673 -14.52 -17.42 47.07
CA ILE A 673 -14.48 -18.67 46.31
C ILE A 673 -15.86 -19.01 45.74
N GLN A 674 -16.92 -18.90 46.55
CA GLN A 674 -18.30 -19.11 46.09
C GLN A 674 -18.67 -18.13 44.97
N ARG A 675 -18.27 -16.87 45.08
CA ARG A 675 -18.53 -15.88 44.03
C ARG A 675 -17.74 -16.16 42.76
N ALA A 676 -16.49 -16.59 42.87
CA ALA A 676 -15.69 -17.02 41.74
C ALA A 676 -16.26 -18.28 41.07
N GLN A 677 -16.89 -19.18 41.83
CA GLN A 677 -17.60 -20.36 41.31
C GLN A 677 -18.85 -19.97 40.54
N LYS A 678 -19.65 -19.02 41.04
CA LYS A 678 -20.86 -18.51 40.34
C LYS A 678 -20.50 -17.83 39.02
N ASP A 679 -19.37 -17.11 38.97
CA ASP A 679 -18.90 -16.37 37.79
C ASP A 679 -17.75 -17.11 37.04
N GLN A 680 -17.83 -18.44 36.88
CA GLN A 680 -16.72 -19.29 36.42
C GLN A 680 -16.17 -18.92 35.02
N GLN A 681 -17.01 -18.45 34.10
CA GLN A 681 -16.57 -18.03 32.76
C GLN A 681 -15.69 -16.78 32.80
N ALA A 682 -15.97 -15.84 33.71
CA ALA A 682 -15.23 -14.59 33.84
C ALA A 682 -13.86 -14.78 34.50
N PHE A 683 -13.71 -15.80 35.35
CA PHE A 683 -12.46 -16.10 36.08
C PHE A 683 -11.79 -17.41 35.61
N ALA A 684 -12.12 -17.86 34.40
CA ALA A 684 -11.53 -19.03 33.79
C ALA A 684 -9.99 -18.89 33.71
N GLY A 685 -9.28 -19.75 34.43
CA GLY A 685 -7.82 -19.73 34.59
C GLY A 685 -7.33 -19.36 36.00
N LEU A 686 -8.15 -18.72 36.84
CA LEU A 686 -7.81 -18.39 38.23
C LEU A 686 -8.50 -19.32 39.24
N PHE A 687 -9.75 -19.70 38.99
CA PHE A 687 -10.55 -20.50 39.93
C PHE A 687 -9.90 -21.85 40.25
N SER A 688 -9.44 -22.61 39.25
CA SER A 688 -8.81 -23.92 39.47
C SER A 688 -7.52 -23.83 40.29
N PRO A 689 -6.54 -22.96 39.96
CA PRO A 689 -5.36 -22.76 40.82
C PRO A 689 -5.71 -22.33 42.25
N LEU A 690 -6.71 -21.46 42.39
CA LEU A 690 -7.14 -20.93 43.68
C LEU A 690 -7.79 -22.03 44.55
N LEU A 691 -8.65 -22.85 43.96
CA LEU A 691 -9.27 -23.99 44.64
C LEU A 691 -8.22 -25.02 45.08
N ARG A 692 -7.23 -25.31 44.21
CA ARG A 692 -6.11 -26.21 44.54
C ARG A 692 -5.33 -25.69 45.75
N LEU A 693 -4.98 -24.41 45.76
CA LEU A 693 -4.26 -23.81 46.89
C LEU A 693 -5.11 -23.82 48.17
N LEU A 694 -6.42 -23.57 48.06
CA LEU A 694 -7.35 -23.63 49.18
C LEU A 694 -7.44 -25.02 49.79
N THR A 695 -7.57 -26.06 48.96
CA THR A 695 -7.62 -27.45 49.43
C THR A 695 -6.37 -27.88 50.17
N THR A 696 -5.21 -27.34 49.79
CA THR A 696 -3.92 -27.64 50.43
C THR A 696 -3.76 -26.90 51.76
N HIS A 697 -4.05 -25.59 51.80
CA HIS A 697 -3.76 -24.74 52.97
C HIS A 697 -4.92 -24.65 53.97
N TYR A 698 -6.17 -24.78 53.51
CA TYR A 698 -7.37 -24.63 54.32
C TYR A 698 -8.38 -25.76 54.07
N PRO A 699 -8.02 -27.04 54.30
CA PRO A 699 -8.90 -28.18 54.04
C PRO A 699 -10.22 -28.12 54.83
N HIS A 700 -10.22 -27.48 56.00
CA HIS A 700 -11.41 -27.26 56.82
C HIS A 700 -12.46 -26.36 56.17
N LEU A 701 -12.07 -25.49 55.22
CA LEU A 701 -13.01 -24.67 54.43
C LEU A 701 -13.58 -25.42 53.22
N CYS A 702 -13.01 -26.58 52.87
CA CYS A 702 -13.43 -27.42 51.74
C CYS A 702 -14.28 -28.63 52.18
N LEU A 703 -14.88 -28.57 53.39
CA LEU A 703 -15.79 -29.61 53.85
C LEU A 703 -17.04 -29.65 52.97
N VAL A 704 -17.34 -30.82 52.42
CA VAL A 704 -18.45 -31.03 51.47
C VAL A 704 -19.79 -30.53 52.03
N GLN A 705 -20.03 -30.74 53.33
CA GLN A 705 -21.25 -30.31 54.02
C GLN A 705 -21.45 -28.78 53.99
N SER A 706 -20.37 -28.00 54.04
CA SER A 706 -20.43 -26.53 54.01
C SER A 706 -20.73 -25.98 52.62
N TRP A 707 -20.47 -26.77 51.57
CA TRP A 707 -20.69 -26.38 50.17
C TRP A 707 -22.05 -26.88 49.64
N LEU A 708 -22.58 -27.97 50.21
CA LEU A 708 -23.87 -28.56 49.85
C LEU A 708 -25.09 -27.76 50.32
N THR A 709 -24.96 -26.93 51.35
CA THR A 709 -26.08 -26.16 51.93
C THR A 709 -26.71 -25.16 50.95
N GLU A 710 -26.02 -24.77 49.87
CA GLU A 710 -26.61 -23.91 48.83
C GLU A 710 -27.47 -24.66 47.79
N GLU A 711 -27.36 -25.99 47.65
CA GLU A 711 -28.20 -26.75 46.71
C GLU A 711 -29.63 -26.97 47.26
N GLU A 712 -29.79 -27.06 48.58
CA GLU A 712 -31.09 -27.29 49.23
C GLU A 712 -32.01 -26.04 49.23
N ASP A 713 -31.44 -24.83 49.23
CA ASP A 713 -32.22 -23.57 49.25
C ASP A 713 -32.90 -23.23 47.90
N ILE A 714 -32.37 -23.75 46.78
CA ILE A 714 -32.96 -23.56 45.44
C ILE A 714 -34.25 -24.41 45.30
N ASP A 715 -34.26 -25.61 45.87
CA ASP A 715 -35.41 -26.51 45.82
C ASP A 715 -36.55 -26.05 46.78
N TYR A 716 -36.20 -25.34 47.86
CA TYR A 716 -37.15 -24.75 48.80
C TYR A 716 -37.81 -23.48 48.25
N THR A 717 -37.08 -22.65 47.50
CA THR A 717 -37.62 -21.43 46.87
C THR A 717 -38.50 -21.72 45.65
N LEU A 718 -38.19 -22.77 44.88
CA LEU A 718 -39.04 -23.23 43.76
C LEU A 718 -40.37 -23.84 44.21
N LYS A 719 -40.41 -24.51 45.38
CA LYS A 719 -41.66 -25.08 45.94
C LYS A 719 -42.62 -24.02 46.50
N ASN A 720 -42.13 -22.87 46.94
CA ASN A 720 -42.95 -21.82 47.57
C ASN A 720 -43.43 -20.70 46.62
N CYS A 721 -43.00 -20.67 45.36
CA CYS A 721 -43.51 -19.74 44.34
C CYS A 721 -44.66 -20.35 43.51
N ARG A 722 -45.76 -20.75 44.16
CA ARG A 722 -47.06 -20.99 43.48
C ARG A 722 -48.06 -19.89 43.82
N VAL A 723 -47.99 -18.73 43.16
CA VAL A 723 -49.15 -17.82 43.05
C VAL A 723 -49.19 -17.10 41.69
N LYS A 724 -50.23 -17.46 40.91
CA LYS A 724 -50.95 -16.71 39.86
C LYS A 724 -50.24 -16.35 38.55
N LEU A 725 -50.20 -17.32 37.64
CA LEU A 725 -50.31 -17.04 36.20
C LEU A 725 -51.67 -16.40 35.91
N ARG A 726 -51.68 -15.10 35.57
CA ARG A 726 -52.82 -14.47 34.88
C ARG A 726 -52.81 -14.91 33.41
N SER A 727 -53.83 -15.67 33.04
CA SER A 727 -54.49 -15.79 31.73
C SER A 727 -53.67 -15.44 30.47
N TRP A 728 -53.33 -16.49 29.72
CA TRP A 728 -53.04 -16.44 28.29
C TRP A 728 -54.27 -15.95 27.50
N PRO A 729 -54.10 -15.20 26.39
CA PRO A 729 -55.20 -14.93 25.46
C PRO A 729 -55.56 -16.21 24.69
N GLU A 730 -56.83 -16.58 24.76
CA GLU A 730 -57.44 -17.57 23.86
C GLU A 730 -57.46 -17.01 22.44
N GLY A 731 -56.69 -17.63 21.54
CA GLY A 731 -56.63 -17.26 20.13
C GLY A 731 -55.45 -17.96 19.45
N GLY A 732 -55.68 -19.19 18.98
CA GLY A 732 -54.65 -20.06 18.43
C GLY A 732 -53.88 -19.45 17.26
N PHE A 733 -52.57 -19.70 17.23
CA PHE A 733 -51.74 -19.46 16.05
C PHE A 733 -52.11 -20.47 14.96
N SER A 734 -52.80 -19.98 13.93
CA SER A 734 -53.01 -20.68 12.66
C SER A 734 -51.69 -20.80 11.89
N LYS A 735 -51.62 -21.83 11.06
CA LYS A 735 -50.41 -22.44 10.47
C LYS A 735 -49.97 -21.79 9.14
N ASP A 736 -50.28 -20.51 8.89
CA ASP A 736 -50.15 -19.88 7.56
C ASP A 736 -49.27 -18.61 7.50
N SER A 737 -48.26 -18.49 8.36
CA SER A 737 -47.30 -17.37 8.25
C SER A 737 -45.84 -17.82 8.33
N LEU A 738 -45.54 -18.92 7.65
CA LEU A 738 -44.21 -19.30 7.16
C LEU A 738 -44.24 -19.11 5.64
N ASP A 739 -43.88 -17.91 5.20
CA ASP A 739 -43.34 -17.53 3.89
C ASP A 739 -43.80 -16.11 3.51
N LYS A 740 -42.90 -15.13 3.70
CA LYS A 740 -42.56 -14.05 2.74
C LYS A 740 -41.81 -12.89 3.42
N GLY A 741 -40.67 -12.54 2.80
CA GLY A 741 -39.78 -11.42 3.12
C GLY A 741 -38.39 -11.96 3.46
N LYS A 742 -37.45 -12.22 2.53
CA LYS A 742 -36.91 -11.32 1.50
C LYS A 742 -36.57 -9.93 2.03
#